data_AF-K1X9V8-F1
#
_entry.id   AF-K1X9V8-F1
#
_cell.length_a   1.000
_cell.length_b   1.000
_cell.length_c   1.000
_cell.angle_alpha   90.00
_cell.angle_beta   90.00
_cell.angle_gamma   90.00
#
_symmetry.space_group_name_H-M   'P 1'
#
loop_
_entity.id
_entity.type
_entity.pdbx_description
1 polymer ?
#
loop_
_entity_poly.entity_id
_entity_poly.type
_entity_poly.pdbx_seq_one_letter_code
_entity_poly.pdbx_strand_id
1 'polypeptide(L)'
;MAPLAPIFKRAYILLFSSIALYSLALIAVANPWLQRHVLYVHKLHTAWWVDINKPEQFGFAKNQITPFNFSTPDGETIYAWHVMPLGLYAKHEYEILQQPSGCAEDITKTKAFQLLKNDPDARLIINCKYHHGRSCAVVNVSQFMGYRPKSESREATANSSLSDGSTSNIHILAFDYRGFGLSTGTPTEAGVITDGIAAVNWALNVAQVPPSRIVLLGQSLGTAVTSAVALHFAQLSIDFAGVVLVAGFTSIPNLLTQYSILGVLPILSPFGKHPMLQRLLSSQVVDRWESAEQIAHLVKLSKRLRLFIIHSKDDPEIPWTQSEGLFAAAANATTDGGMGIELFEKMKKRGTVEMEGGAFVSTWKDGGDRIIREEIVGHGQHSRILTYAPVALAALKAFGMDDGGICPGHSSYNSSDSPRMADEQKASTAAGKGKGKGKDKGKASEEPTNNDQAAAQESDDDDDDGELEEPTAAPGTAPSTVSKKKKSKRKRVKAALGGGGSSEPTSSGSREEINKAVGSLGAAQIQEILKMNPSLARQLGMGEGTELSNQKIEEAMKKLSLEEIMTGLASSGKNVKDMASYKFWQTQPVPKFGESSEPIEEGPFKIVDIEKVSKEPGPLLPGFEWVTMDLTREEEIQELFALLYGHYVEDDEAMFRFNYSQSFLRWALMCPGWTKEWHVGIRASASQKLVAFISAIPVALRVRKKTLHASEVNFMCVHKKLRSKRMAPVLIKEITRRCYLLKTWQAIYTGGVVLPKPVSTCRYFHRSLDWQKLNDVGFSPLPANSKPSYQVRKYALPDHTSTKNLRPIEARDVDGVLSLLQRYLEKFDMAPVFTREEVEHWLLNKRDDADDKVVWGYVVEDPTSKKITDFFSFYILSSSVISSSVHKEIRAAYLFYYATEHGLDPQYTRSDLKVRLNELIHDALILAKKFKFDVFNALTLLDNTLFLEDQKFGAGDGQLHYYLYNYNTNPIAGGVDAKNVLDEKGGSGVGVVML
;
A
#
# COMPACT_ATOMS: atom_id res chain seq x y z
N MET A 1 34.47 54.87 10.17
CA MET A 1 33.51 53.78 9.90
C MET A 1 32.26 54.02 10.72
N ALA A 2 31.06 54.01 10.13
CA ALA A 2 29.82 54.16 10.88
C ALA A 2 29.61 52.95 11.82
N PRO A 3 29.07 53.14 13.05
CA PRO A 3 28.86 52.03 13.97
C PRO A 3 27.81 51.07 13.40
N LEU A 4 28.21 49.83 13.10
CA LEU A 4 27.33 48.76 12.65
C LEU A 4 26.17 48.60 13.64
N ALA A 5 24.94 48.83 13.18
CA ALA A 5 23.74 48.76 14.01
C ALA A 5 23.69 47.43 14.79
N PRO A 6 23.23 47.40 16.05
CA PRO A 6 23.40 46.26 16.97
C PRO A 6 22.82 44.92 16.46
N ILE A 7 21.90 44.96 15.49
CA ILE A 7 21.39 43.79 14.77
C ILE A 7 22.49 43.10 13.95
N PHE A 8 23.36 43.85 13.27
CA PHE A 8 24.49 43.29 12.50
C PHE A 8 25.55 42.70 13.44
N LYS A 9 25.87 43.35 14.57
CA LYS A 9 26.79 42.78 15.57
C LYS A 9 26.27 41.43 16.10
N ARG A 10 24.97 41.32 16.42
CA ARG A 10 24.35 40.05 16.83
C ARG A 10 24.34 39.00 15.71
N ALA A 11 24.09 39.39 14.46
CA ALA A 11 24.14 38.47 13.32
C ALA A 11 25.56 37.96 13.04
N TYR A 12 26.57 38.84 13.12
CA TYR A 12 27.97 38.50 12.95
C TYR A 12 28.49 37.57 14.04
N ILE A 13 28.16 37.84 15.32
CA ILE A 13 28.50 36.95 16.43
C ILE A 13 27.88 35.56 16.22
N LEU A 14 26.59 35.49 15.84
CA LEU A 14 25.92 34.20 15.63
C LEU A 14 26.51 33.42 14.45
N LEU A 15 26.89 34.11 13.36
CA LEU A 15 27.61 33.51 12.23
C LEU A 15 29.00 33.01 12.66
N PHE A 16 29.77 33.84 13.36
CA PHE A 16 31.11 33.51 13.84
C PHE A 16 31.10 32.34 14.82
N SER A 17 30.17 32.32 15.78
CA SER A 17 29.98 31.19 16.70
C SER A 17 29.58 29.91 15.97
N SER A 18 28.77 30.01 14.91
CA SER A 18 28.40 28.85 14.08
C SER A 18 29.60 28.31 13.29
N ILE A 19 30.42 29.19 12.71
CA ILE A 19 31.66 28.82 12.00
C ILE A 19 32.68 28.24 12.99
N ALA A 20 32.86 28.84 14.16
CA ALA A 20 33.78 28.36 15.18
C ALA A 20 33.37 26.98 15.72
N LEU A 21 32.08 26.77 16.03
CA LEU A 21 31.55 25.48 16.46
C LEU A 21 31.74 24.39 15.39
N TYR A 22 31.49 24.73 14.12
CA TYR A 22 31.69 23.83 12.99
C TYR A 22 33.18 23.50 12.76
N SER A 23 34.07 24.49 12.81
CA SER A 23 35.53 24.26 12.73
C SER A 23 36.05 23.39 13.89
N LEU A 24 35.54 23.61 15.11
CA LEU A 24 35.90 22.82 16.28
C LEU A 24 35.38 21.37 16.17
N ALA A 25 34.18 21.17 15.59
CA ALA A 25 33.67 19.84 15.27
C ALA A 25 34.52 19.12 14.20
N LEU A 26 34.98 19.81 13.16
CA LEU A 26 35.88 19.24 12.14
C LEU A 26 37.23 18.81 12.75
N ILE A 27 37.80 19.64 13.63
CA ILE A 27 39.04 19.31 14.36
C ILE A 27 38.82 18.11 15.29
N ALA A 28 37.67 18.05 15.98
CA ALA A 28 37.33 16.90 16.83
C ALA A 28 37.21 15.60 16.02
N VAL A 29 36.63 15.65 14.82
CA VAL A 29 36.51 14.51 13.89
C VAL A 29 37.86 14.12 13.26
N ALA A 30 38.95 14.88 13.43
CA ALA A 30 40.30 14.41 13.10
C ALA A 30 40.84 13.37 14.13
N ASN A 31 40.21 13.20 15.29
CA ASN A 31 40.63 12.22 16.29
C ASN A 31 40.11 10.81 15.96
N PRO A 32 40.98 9.79 15.77
CA PRO A 32 40.59 8.40 15.48
C PRO A 32 39.55 7.80 16.45
N TRP A 33 39.66 8.12 17.74
CA TRP A 33 38.73 7.63 18.75
C TRP A 33 37.33 8.21 18.53
N LEU A 34 37.24 9.51 18.24
CA LEU A 34 35.95 10.16 17.96
C LEU A 34 35.40 9.73 16.60
N GLN A 35 36.23 9.55 15.57
CA GLN A 35 35.81 9.00 14.27
C GLN A 35 35.12 7.66 14.45
N ARG A 36 35.71 6.72 15.21
CA ARG A 36 35.09 5.40 15.45
C ARG A 36 33.81 5.49 16.27
N HIS A 37 33.72 6.41 17.24
CA HIS A 37 32.46 6.64 17.96
C HIS A 37 31.38 7.27 17.08
N VAL A 38 31.73 8.14 16.13
CA VAL A 38 30.78 8.74 15.17
C VAL A 38 30.41 7.77 14.06
N LEU A 39 31.34 6.95 13.57
CA LEU A 39 31.10 5.97 12.51
C LEU A 39 30.25 4.79 12.99
N TYR A 40 30.68 4.17 14.10
CA TYR A 40 30.06 2.95 14.63
C TYR A 40 28.90 3.26 15.58
N VAL A 41 28.94 4.37 16.32
CA VAL A 41 27.90 4.79 17.29
C VAL A 41 27.54 3.72 18.35
N HIS A 42 28.42 2.73 18.52
CA HIS A 42 28.22 1.50 19.29
C HIS A 42 27.81 1.69 20.76
N LYS A 43 28.22 2.81 21.38
CA LYS A 43 27.87 3.13 22.77
C LYS A 43 26.42 3.58 22.98
N LEU A 44 25.71 3.97 21.93
CA LEU A 44 24.26 4.22 22.00
C LEU A 44 23.51 2.91 21.76
N HIS A 45 23.82 1.90 22.58
CA HIS A 45 22.98 0.71 22.68
C HIS A 45 21.67 1.05 23.40
N THR A 46 20.65 0.24 23.13
CA THR A 46 19.30 0.79 23.13
C THR A 46 18.22 -0.19 23.55
N ALA A 47 18.58 -1.47 23.64
CA ALA A 47 17.85 -2.56 24.29
C ALA A 47 17.74 -2.41 25.84
N TRP A 48 17.77 -1.18 26.37
CA TRP A 48 17.58 -0.91 27.81
C TRP A 48 16.18 -1.29 28.32
N TRP A 49 15.22 -1.50 27.42
CA TRP A 49 13.80 -1.68 27.74
C TRP A 49 13.20 -2.96 27.13
N VAL A 50 14.01 -3.82 26.51
CA VAL A 50 13.56 -4.96 25.70
C VAL A 50 14.57 -6.11 25.81
N ASP A 51 14.10 -7.32 26.14
CA ASP A 51 14.95 -8.49 26.43
C ASP A 51 15.21 -9.31 25.15
N ILE A 52 16.29 -9.04 24.43
CA ILE A 52 16.58 -9.68 23.12
C ILE A 52 16.75 -11.21 23.17
N ASN A 53 16.75 -11.83 24.35
CA ASN A 53 16.68 -13.29 24.49
C ASN A 53 15.26 -13.87 24.39
N LYS A 54 14.24 -13.02 24.20
CA LYS A 54 12.82 -13.40 23.99
C LYS A 54 12.33 -12.91 22.63
N PRO A 55 12.59 -13.66 21.54
CA PRO A 55 12.21 -13.25 20.19
C PRO A 55 10.69 -13.05 19.99
N GLU A 56 9.87 -13.66 20.84
CA GLU A 56 8.39 -13.62 20.78
C GLU A 56 7.84 -12.19 20.84
N GLN A 57 8.48 -11.28 21.59
CA GLN A 57 8.04 -9.88 21.70
C GLN A 57 8.17 -9.09 20.38
N PHE A 58 8.90 -9.62 19.39
CA PHE A 58 9.06 -9.03 18.06
C PHE A 58 8.14 -9.68 17.00
N GLY A 59 7.25 -10.58 17.41
CA GLY A 59 6.27 -11.24 16.54
C GLY A 59 6.73 -12.58 15.94
N PHE A 60 7.81 -13.18 16.45
CA PHE A 60 8.22 -14.54 16.08
C PHE A 60 7.45 -15.60 16.89
N ALA A 61 7.31 -16.81 16.32
CA ALA A 61 6.75 -17.93 17.07
C ALA A 61 7.72 -18.42 18.15
N LYS A 62 7.19 -19.00 19.25
CA LYS A 62 8.00 -19.44 20.41
C LYS A 62 9.10 -20.40 19.96
N ASN A 63 10.36 -20.10 20.32
CA ASN A 63 11.55 -20.88 19.91
C ASN A 63 11.77 -21.01 18.38
N GLN A 64 11.09 -20.25 17.52
CA GLN A 64 11.40 -20.16 16.08
C GLN A 64 12.81 -19.60 15.86
N ILE A 65 13.20 -18.68 16.74
CA ILE A 65 14.54 -18.13 16.82
C ILE A 65 15.24 -18.72 18.03
N THR A 66 16.49 -19.13 17.83
CA THR A 66 17.40 -19.56 18.89
C THR A 66 18.51 -18.51 19.03
N PRO A 67 18.46 -17.66 20.07
CA PRO A 67 19.59 -16.82 20.46
C PRO A 67 20.74 -17.69 21.01
N PHE A 68 21.98 -17.33 20.70
CA PHE A 68 23.18 -18.02 21.17
C PHE A 68 24.42 -17.11 21.08
N ASN A 69 25.54 -17.56 21.63
CA ASN A 69 26.84 -16.87 21.51
C ASN A 69 27.86 -17.75 20.78
N PHE A 70 28.78 -17.13 20.06
CA PHE A 70 30.02 -17.78 19.57
C PHE A 70 31.23 -16.88 19.78
N SER A 71 32.43 -17.46 19.87
CA SER A 71 33.66 -16.69 20.10
C SER A 71 34.42 -16.42 18.80
N THR A 72 35.08 -15.26 18.73
CA THR A 72 36.02 -14.93 17.65
C THR A 72 37.42 -15.48 17.93
N PRO A 73 38.29 -15.59 16.91
CA PRO A 73 39.69 -16.01 17.10
C PRO A 73 40.52 -15.11 18.03
N ASP A 74 40.10 -13.85 18.22
CA ASP A 74 40.74 -12.87 19.11
C ASP A 74 40.07 -12.76 20.49
N GLY A 75 39.16 -13.68 20.84
CA GLY A 75 38.64 -13.85 22.20
C GLY A 75 37.40 -13.02 22.56
N GLU A 76 36.81 -12.31 21.61
CA GLU A 76 35.54 -11.61 21.81
C GLU A 76 34.36 -12.59 21.71
N THR A 77 33.27 -12.30 22.41
CA THR A 77 32.01 -13.05 22.34
C THR A 77 31.02 -12.30 21.47
N ILE A 78 30.46 -12.98 20.48
CA ILE A 78 29.53 -12.47 19.49
C ILE A 78 28.15 -13.09 19.73
N TYR A 79 27.16 -12.22 19.92
CA TYR A 79 25.76 -12.60 20.08
C TYR A 79 25.09 -12.80 18.72
N ALA A 80 24.31 -13.87 18.60
CA ALA A 80 23.69 -14.26 17.34
C ALA A 80 22.32 -14.91 17.52
N TRP A 81 21.52 -14.82 16.47
CA TRP A 81 20.22 -15.47 16.31
C TRP A 81 20.29 -16.44 15.13
N HIS A 82 19.94 -17.69 15.39
CA HIS A 82 19.58 -18.66 14.35
C HIS A 82 18.05 -18.63 14.16
N VAL A 83 17.60 -18.27 12.95
CA VAL A 83 16.19 -18.18 12.58
C VAL A 83 15.80 -19.38 11.73
N MET A 84 14.80 -20.14 12.17
CA MET A 84 14.21 -21.25 11.41
C MET A 84 13.13 -20.76 10.43
N PRO A 85 13.05 -21.32 9.20
CA PRO A 85 11.95 -21.06 8.29
C PRO A 85 10.61 -21.58 8.80
N LEU A 86 9.55 -20.79 8.60
CA LEU A 86 8.21 -21.10 9.12
C LEU A 86 7.65 -22.43 8.62
N GLY A 87 7.94 -22.78 7.36
CA GLY A 87 7.53 -24.07 6.76
C GLY A 87 8.24 -25.30 7.35
N LEU A 88 9.34 -25.11 8.08
CA LEU A 88 10.04 -26.16 8.82
C LEU A 88 9.59 -26.17 10.28
N TYR A 89 9.40 -24.99 10.88
CA TYR A 89 8.82 -24.81 12.20
C TYR A 89 7.47 -25.52 12.30
N ALA A 90 6.56 -25.29 11.35
CA ALA A 90 5.24 -25.93 11.32
C ALA A 90 5.27 -27.47 11.21
N LYS A 91 6.36 -28.07 10.73
CA LYS A 91 6.53 -29.55 10.69
C LYS A 91 7.02 -30.13 12.01
N HIS A 92 7.73 -29.34 12.82
CA HIS A 92 8.37 -29.77 14.08
C HIS A 92 7.85 -29.00 15.30
N GLU A 93 6.73 -28.29 15.16
CA GLU A 93 6.18 -27.36 16.15
C GLU A 93 6.07 -27.99 17.56
N TYR A 94 5.52 -29.21 17.64
CA TYR A 94 5.40 -29.94 18.91
C TYR A 94 6.74 -30.20 19.61
N GLU A 95 7.80 -30.52 18.84
CA GLU A 95 9.15 -30.73 19.39
C GLU A 95 9.81 -29.41 19.81
N ILE A 96 9.55 -28.33 19.05
CA ILE A 96 10.17 -27.01 19.25
C ILE A 96 9.53 -26.30 20.45
N LEU A 97 8.21 -26.39 20.63
CA LEU A 97 7.47 -25.78 21.75
C LEU A 97 7.87 -26.35 23.13
N GLN A 98 8.37 -27.58 23.17
CA GLN A 98 8.88 -28.25 24.38
C GLN A 98 10.28 -27.79 24.80
N GLN A 99 11.04 -27.13 23.91
CA GLN A 99 12.39 -26.68 24.24
C GLN A 99 12.36 -25.48 25.20
N PRO A 100 13.37 -25.31 26.08
CA PRO A 100 13.49 -24.11 26.91
C PRO A 100 13.69 -22.87 26.02
N SER A 101 12.99 -21.79 26.35
CA SER A 101 13.10 -20.49 25.67
C SER A 101 14.19 -19.63 26.31
N GLY A 102 14.92 -18.87 25.50
CA GLY A 102 16.03 -18.01 25.96
C GLY A 102 17.29 -18.18 25.11
N CYS A 103 18.40 -17.63 25.60
CA CYS A 103 19.71 -17.85 24.98
C CYS A 103 20.20 -19.28 25.24
N ALA A 104 20.55 -20.02 24.19
CA ALA A 104 21.11 -21.36 24.30
C ALA A 104 22.61 -21.29 24.65
N GLU A 105 22.98 -21.86 25.79
CA GLU A 105 24.39 -22.06 26.18
C GLU A 105 25.15 -22.92 25.17
N ASP A 106 24.46 -23.89 24.58
CA ASP A 106 24.97 -24.78 23.54
C ASP A 106 23.92 -24.96 22.45
N ILE A 107 24.04 -24.18 21.38
CA ILE A 107 23.14 -24.23 20.23
C ILE A 107 23.08 -25.62 19.59
N THR A 108 24.13 -26.45 19.70
CA THR A 108 24.19 -27.75 19.02
C THR A 108 23.16 -28.77 19.52
N LYS A 109 22.66 -28.56 20.75
CA LYS A 109 21.61 -29.37 21.39
C LYS A 109 20.20 -28.97 20.96
N THR A 110 20.01 -27.82 20.34
CA THR A 110 18.69 -27.31 19.95
C THR A 110 18.14 -28.05 18.72
N LYS A 111 16.82 -28.25 18.66
CA LYS A 111 16.18 -28.92 17.51
C LYS A 111 16.38 -28.10 16.23
N ALA A 112 16.38 -26.76 16.36
CA ALA A 112 16.61 -25.87 15.25
C ALA A 112 17.97 -26.09 14.59
N PHE A 113 19.04 -26.16 15.37
CA PHE A 113 20.39 -26.44 14.85
C PHE A 113 20.51 -27.85 14.26
N GLN A 114 19.92 -28.86 14.91
CA GLN A 114 19.92 -30.23 14.38
C GLN A 114 19.26 -30.31 13.00
N LEU A 115 18.17 -29.56 12.78
CA LEU A 115 17.51 -29.49 11.48
C LEU A 115 18.39 -28.79 10.43
N LEU A 116 19.03 -27.67 10.77
CA LEU A 116 20.01 -26.99 9.88
C LEU A 116 21.17 -27.92 9.46
N LYS A 117 21.68 -28.71 10.41
CA LYS A 117 22.87 -29.55 10.20
C LYS A 117 22.56 -30.89 9.51
N ASN A 118 21.43 -31.51 9.82
CA ASN A 118 21.11 -32.86 9.35
C ASN A 118 20.34 -32.87 8.01
N ASP A 119 19.73 -31.76 7.60
CA ASP A 119 19.02 -31.68 6.32
C ASP A 119 20.02 -31.48 5.14
N PRO A 120 20.11 -32.43 4.19
CA PRO A 120 21.01 -32.31 3.05
C PRO A 120 20.59 -31.23 2.04
N ASP A 121 19.38 -30.68 2.13
CA ASP A 121 18.90 -29.58 1.30
C ASP A 121 18.83 -28.23 2.05
N ALA A 122 19.22 -28.19 3.33
CA ALA A 122 19.31 -26.96 4.10
C ALA A 122 20.31 -25.96 3.51
N ARG A 123 19.91 -24.70 3.52
CA ARG A 123 20.63 -23.53 3.00
C ARG A 123 20.68 -22.45 4.08
N LEU A 124 21.72 -21.66 4.10
CA LEU A 124 21.96 -20.64 5.13
C LEU A 124 22.20 -19.26 4.51
N ILE A 125 21.49 -18.25 5.00
CA ILE A 125 21.82 -16.84 4.76
C ILE A 125 22.57 -16.32 5.98
N ILE A 126 23.83 -15.89 5.81
CA ILE A 126 24.60 -15.19 6.84
C ILE A 126 24.39 -13.70 6.63
N ASN A 127 23.82 -13.04 7.63
CA ASN A 127 23.21 -11.73 7.52
C ASN A 127 24.00 -10.65 8.27
N CYS A 128 24.95 -10.04 7.55
CA CYS A 128 25.84 -8.96 7.99
C CYS A 128 25.16 -7.59 7.84
N LYS A 129 24.17 -7.25 8.68
CA LYS A 129 23.50 -5.93 8.64
C LYS A 129 24.22 -4.90 9.50
N TYR A 130 24.23 -3.63 9.09
CA TYR A 130 24.69 -2.53 9.93
C TYR A 130 23.80 -1.30 9.74
N HIS A 131 23.49 -0.57 10.82
CA HIS A 131 22.83 0.72 10.72
C HIS A 131 23.52 1.75 11.61
N HIS A 132 23.84 2.91 11.05
CA HIS A 132 24.47 4.01 11.78
C HIS A 132 23.58 4.44 12.96
N GLY A 133 24.10 4.38 14.20
CA GLY A 133 23.37 4.75 15.42
C GLY A 133 22.63 3.63 16.16
N ARG A 134 22.77 2.36 15.74
CA ARG A 134 21.76 1.32 16.00
C ARG A 134 22.39 -0.09 16.10
N SER A 135 21.83 -0.98 16.94
CA SER A 135 22.37 -2.34 17.15
C SER A 135 22.33 -3.19 15.87
N CYS A 136 23.23 -4.17 15.81
CA CYS A 136 23.59 -4.89 14.61
C CYS A 136 22.82 -6.21 14.50
N ALA A 137 21.90 -6.29 13.54
CA ALA A 137 21.21 -7.51 13.12
C ALA A 137 20.28 -8.22 14.11
N VAL A 138 20.42 -8.07 15.44
CA VAL A 138 19.65 -8.87 16.40
C VAL A 138 18.44 -8.16 17.01
N VAL A 139 18.47 -6.85 17.30
CA VAL A 139 17.26 -6.01 17.40
C VAL A 139 17.55 -4.50 17.48
N ASN A 140 16.85 -3.71 16.67
CA ASN A 140 16.76 -2.27 16.87
C ASN A 140 15.68 -1.83 17.86
N VAL A 141 16.11 -1.30 18.99
CA VAL A 141 15.37 -0.23 19.68
C VAL A 141 15.99 1.10 19.26
N SER A 142 15.22 2.19 19.13
CA SER A 142 15.78 3.55 19.18
C SER A 142 14.77 4.56 19.69
N GLN A 143 14.77 4.82 21.00
CA GLN A 143 13.78 5.66 21.69
C GLN A 143 13.93 7.18 21.47
N PHE A 144 14.87 7.64 20.63
CA PHE A 144 15.05 9.08 20.36
C PHE A 144 14.04 9.66 19.35
N MET A 145 12.75 9.48 19.65
CA MET A 145 11.58 10.32 19.38
C MET A 145 10.36 9.50 19.84
N GLY A 146 9.44 10.10 20.61
CA GLY A 146 8.38 9.40 21.36
C GLY A 146 7.27 8.74 20.53
N TYR A 147 7.62 7.71 19.76
CA TYR A 147 6.74 6.79 19.05
C TYR A 147 7.19 5.34 19.35
N ARG A 148 6.34 4.57 20.04
CA ARG A 148 6.47 3.10 20.13
C ARG A 148 6.03 2.46 18.79
N PRO A 149 6.45 1.22 18.47
CA PRO A 149 7.71 1.04 17.73
C PRO A 149 7.47 0.62 16.26
N LYS A 150 8.03 1.37 15.31
CA LYS A 150 7.93 1.06 13.85
C LYS A 150 9.24 0.60 13.21
N SER A 151 10.32 0.42 13.99
CA SER A 151 11.58 -0.20 13.56
C SER A 151 11.60 -1.69 13.86
N GLU A 152 11.22 -2.08 15.08
CA GLU A 152 11.23 -3.46 15.60
C GLU A 152 10.50 -4.44 14.66
N SER A 153 9.28 -4.09 14.24
CA SER A 153 8.49 -4.93 13.33
C SER A 153 9.09 -5.06 11.93
N ARG A 154 9.93 -4.12 11.46
CA ARG A 154 10.48 -4.15 10.09
C ARG A 154 11.66 -5.10 9.95
N GLU A 155 12.52 -5.17 10.95
CA GLU A 155 13.67 -6.09 10.93
C GLU A 155 13.22 -7.53 11.15
N ALA A 156 12.27 -7.74 12.06
CA ALA A 156 11.57 -9.01 12.22
C ALA A 156 10.88 -9.43 10.90
N THR A 157 10.12 -8.51 10.28
CA THR A 157 9.47 -8.75 8.97
C THR A 157 10.48 -9.03 7.85
N ALA A 158 11.66 -8.41 7.83
CA ALA A 158 12.68 -8.70 6.81
C ALA A 158 13.16 -10.16 6.92
N ASN A 159 13.52 -10.60 8.13
CA ASN A 159 13.96 -11.97 8.37
C ASN A 159 12.79 -12.97 8.15
N SER A 160 11.56 -12.62 8.50
CA SER A 160 10.36 -13.42 8.19
C SER A 160 10.05 -13.49 6.69
N SER A 161 10.29 -12.41 5.93
CA SER A 161 10.06 -12.39 4.47
C SER A 161 11.10 -13.19 3.68
N LEU A 162 12.31 -13.33 4.22
CA LEU A 162 13.37 -14.21 3.71
C LEU A 162 13.17 -15.68 4.10
N SER A 163 12.28 -15.96 5.06
CA SER A 163 12.02 -17.29 5.63
C SER A 163 10.53 -17.68 5.55
N ASP A 164 9.78 -17.00 4.66
CA ASP A 164 8.37 -17.23 4.37
C ASP A 164 8.15 -18.65 3.85
N GLY A 165 6.97 -19.21 4.11
CA GLY A 165 6.64 -20.64 3.98
C GLY A 165 6.76 -21.22 2.58
N SER A 166 7.05 -20.40 1.57
CA SER A 166 7.40 -20.83 0.21
C SER A 166 8.78 -21.54 0.11
N THR A 167 9.68 -21.34 1.09
CA THR A 167 11.01 -22.01 1.12
C THR A 167 11.29 -22.67 2.47
N SER A 168 10.90 -23.94 2.62
CA SER A 168 10.97 -24.65 3.90
C SER A 168 12.38 -25.12 4.33
N ASN A 169 13.45 -24.64 3.70
CA ASN A 169 14.84 -25.10 3.88
C ASN A 169 15.88 -23.96 3.95
N ILE A 170 15.46 -22.70 4.01
CA ILE A 170 16.38 -21.55 4.11
C ILE A 170 16.38 -21.03 5.55
N HIS A 171 17.51 -21.20 6.23
CA HIS A 171 17.79 -20.67 7.56
C HIS A 171 18.50 -19.32 7.48
N ILE A 172 18.43 -18.52 8.55
CA ILE A 172 19.16 -17.25 8.64
C ILE A 172 20.02 -17.26 9.91
N LEU A 173 21.28 -16.85 9.77
CA LEU A 173 22.19 -16.50 10.86
C LEU A 173 22.37 -14.97 10.89
N ALA A 174 21.85 -14.32 11.91
CA ALA A 174 22.03 -12.89 12.18
C ALA A 174 22.92 -12.71 13.42
N PHE A 175 23.84 -11.74 13.44
CA PHE A 175 24.77 -11.55 14.55
C PHE A 175 25.15 -10.08 14.77
N ASP A 176 25.35 -9.67 16.03
CA ASP A 176 25.83 -8.34 16.42
C ASP A 176 27.37 -8.30 16.32
N TYR A 177 27.94 -7.33 15.60
CA TYR A 177 29.38 -7.07 15.64
C TYR A 177 29.86 -6.73 17.07
N ARG A 178 31.17 -6.88 17.32
CA ARG A 178 31.81 -6.54 18.59
C ARG A 178 31.47 -5.12 19.05
N GLY A 179 31.10 -5.00 20.33
CA GLY A 179 30.66 -3.75 20.96
C GLY A 179 29.22 -3.31 20.63
N PHE A 180 28.43 -4.14 19.94
CA PHE A 180 26.98 -3.92 19.73
C PHE A 180 26.14 -4.97 20.47
N GLY A 181 24.91 -4.62 20.84
CA GLY A 181 23.97 -5.55 21.44
C GLY A 181 24.49 -6.17 22.75
N LEU A 182 24.65 -7.50 22.76
CA LEU A 182 25.29 -8.28 23.83
C LEU A 182 26.72 -8.75 23.48
N SER A 183 27.24 -8.38 22.31
CA SER A 183 28.60 -8.72 21.88
C SER A 183 29.66 -7.88 22.60
N THR A 184 30.76 -8.50 23.02
CA THR A 184 31.84 -7.83 23.75
C THR A 184 32.75 -7.01 22.82
N GLY A 185 33.70 -6.25 23.37
CA GLY A 185 34.75 -5.59 22.60
C GLY A 185 34.45 -4.17 22.13
N THR A 186 35.16 -3.72 21.09
CA THR A 186 35.01 -2.39 20.49
C THR A 186 35.19 -2.47 18.96
N PRO A 187 34.30 -1.86 18.16
CA PRO A 187 34.35 -1.99 16.71
C PRO A 187 35.50 -1.21 16.08
N THR A 188 36.15 -1.87 15.13
CA THR A 188 37.19 -1.36 14.23
C THR A 188 37.02 -2.09 12.89
N GLU A 189 37.49 -1.52 11.77
CA GLU A 189 37.36 -2.14 10.44
C GLU A 189 37.86 -3.60 10.43
N ALA A 190 39.07 -3.84 10.95
CA ALA A 190 39.62 -5.20 11.07
C ALA A 190 38.79 -6.11 12.00
N GLY A 191 38.38 -5.62 13.17
CA GLY A 191 37.61 -6.42 14.14
C GLY A 191 36.23 -6.83 13.63
N VAL A 192 35.51 -5.91 12.99
CA VAL A 192 34.19 -6.17 12.40
C VAL A 192 34.28 -7.18 11.24
N ILE A 193 35.38 -7.16 10.48
CA ILE A 193 35.68 -8.19 9.47
C ILE A 193 35.97 -9.54 10.16
N THR A 194 36.76 -9.58 11.24
CA THR A 194 36.99 -10.80 12.03
C THR A 194 35.70 -11.41 12.56
N ASP A 195 34.74 -10.61 13.00
CA ASP A 195 33.43 -11.09 13.46
C ASP A 195 32.65 -11.80 12.33
N GLY A 196 32.65 -11.21 11.13
CA GLY A 196 32.05 -11.82 9.95
C GLY A 196 32.77 -13.10 9.49
N ILE A 197 34.10 -13.13 9.58
CA ILE A 197 34.90 -14.36 9.34
C ILE A 197 34.56 -15.43 10.38
N ALA A 198 34.38 -15.06 11.64
CA ALA A 198 33.97 -15.98 12.72
C ALA A 198 32.57 -16.55 12.49
N ALA A 199 31.60 -15.73 12.05
CA ALA A 199 30.25 -16.19 11.70
C ALA A 199 30.26 -17.22 10.55
N VAL A 200 31.06 -16.98 9.51
CA VAL A 200 31.24 -17.94 8.41
C VAL A 200 31.96 -19.21 8.90
N ASN A 201 33.02 -19.08 9.70
CA ASN A 201 33.72 -20.24 10.26
C ASN A 201 32.82 -21.07 11.19
N TRP A 202 31.89 -20.46 11.92
CA TRP A 202 30.86 -21.19 12.67
C TRP A 202 29.94 -21.97 11.72
N ALA A 203 29.47 -21.36 10.63
CA ALA A 203 28.63 -22.04 9.65
C ALA A 203 29.33 -23.22 8.96
N LEU A 204 30.60 -23.05 8.58
CA LEU A 204 31.40 -24.07 7.89
C LEU A 204 31.83 -25.21 8.82
N ASN A 205 32.29 -24.91 10.05
CA ASN A 205 32.92 -25.89 10.92
C ASN A 205 31.97 -26.49 11.98
N VAL A 206 31.06 -25.68 12.52
CA VAL A 206 30.12 -26.10 13.60
C VAL A 206 28.83 -26.61 12.99
N ALA A 207 28.14 -25.77 12.19
CA ALA A 207 26.90 -26.14 11.51
C ALA A 207 27.12 -27.06 10.29
N GLN A 208 28.36 -27.13 9.76
CA GLN A 208 28.77 -28.00 8.66
C GLN A 208 28.00 -27.76 7.34
N VAL A 209 27.55 -26.52 7.12
CA VAL A 209 26.86 -26.12 5.89
C VAL A 209 27.89 -25.90 4.76
N PRO A 210 27.76 -26.55 3.59
CA PRO A 210 28.70 -26.35 2.48
C PRO A 210 28.69 -24.89 1.96
N PRO A 211 29.84 -24.31 1.54
CA PRO A 211 29.90 -22.94 0.99
C PRO A 211 28.92 -22.70 -0.16
N SER A 212 28.70 -23.71 -1.01
CA SER A 212 27.75 -23.69 -2.13
C SER A 212 26.27 -23.61 -1.73
N ARG A 213 25.95 -23.65 -0.42
CA ARG A 213 24.63 -23.44 0.17
C ARG A 213 24.59 -22.27 1.17
N ILE A 214 25.65 -21.46 1.21
CA ILE A 214 25.72 -20.23 2.01
C ILE A 214 25.57 -19.02 1.08
N VAL A 215 24.67 -18.11 1.43
CA VAL A 215 24.58 -16.76 0.84
C VAL A 215 25.00 -15.74 1.89
N LEU A 216 25.90 -14.83 1.51
CA LEU A 216 26.27 -13.70 2.35
C LEU A 216 25.39 -12.49 1.99
N LEU A 217 24.65 -11.95 2.95
CA LEU A 217 23.80 -10.78 2.76
C LEU A 217 24.31 -9.62 3.62
N GLY A 218 24.63 -8.49 2.99
CA GLY A 218 25.08 -7.26 3.64
C GLY A 218 24.11 -6.10 3.43
N GLN A 219 24.00 -5.20 4.41
CA GLN A 219 23.27 -3.93 4.25
C GLN A 219 24.02 -2.73 4.84
N SER A 220 23.99 -1.59 4.12
CA SER A 220 24.73 -0.37 4.48
C SER A 220 26.23 -0.67 4.67
N LEU A 221 26.88 -0.25 5.78
CA LEU A 221 28.27 -0.67 6.09
C LEU A 221 28.46 -2.19 6.09
N GLY A 222 27.41 -2.96 6.38
CA GLY A 222 27.41 -4.40 6.28
C GLY A 222 27.71 -4.92 4.87
N THR A 223 27.46 -4.14 3.80
CA THR A 223 27.92 -4.51 2.44
C THR A 223 29.43 -4.51 2.32
N ALA A 224 30.11 -3.60 3.02
CA ALA A 224 31.57 -3.53 3.04
C ALA A 224 32.15 -4.72 3.83
N VAL A 225 31.57 -5.04 5.00
CA VAL A 225 31.90 -6.24 5.78
C VAL A 225 31.71 -7.50 4.93
N THR A 226 30.54 -7.66 4.30
CA THR A 226 30.25 -8.80 3.41
C THR A 226 31.24 -8.90 2.25
N SER A 227 31.63 -7.78 1.64
CA SER A 227 32.60 -7.76 0.54
C SER A 227 33.99 -8.19 1.00
N ALA A 228 34.45 -7.71 2.16
CA ALA A 228 35.72 -8.09 2.77
C ALA A 228 35.75 -9.57 3.19
N VAL A 229 34.67 -10.07 3.81
CA VAL A 229 34.54 -11.48 4.22
C VAL A 229 34.50 -12.39 2.99
N ALA A 230 33.70 -12.05 1.97
CA ALA A 230 33.67 -12.80 0.71
C ALA A 230 35.06 -12.86 0.05
N LEU A 231 35.77 -11.73 -0.01
CA LEU A 231 37.14 -11.67 -0.53
C LEU A 231 38.12 -12.54 0.25
N HIS A 232 38.05 -12.56 1.59
CA HIS A 232 38.91 -13.39 2.43
C HIS A 232 38.76 -14.88 2.12
N PHE A 233 37.52 -15.37 1.98
CA PHE A 233 37.27 -16.77 1.63
C PHE A 233 37.58 -17.08 0.15
N ALA A 234 37.38 -16.13 -0.77
CA ALA A 234 37.81 -16.29 -2.16
C ALA A 234 39.34 -16.44 -2.30
N GLN A 235 40.13 -15.74 -1.46
CA GLN A 235 41.59 -15.95 -1.37
C GLN A 235 41.95 -17.37 -0.89
N LEU A 236 41.10 -17.99 -0.08
CA LEU A 236 41.20 -19.40 0.34
C LEU A 236 40.58 -20.38 -0.68
N SER A 237 40.23 -19.92 -1.89
CA SER A 237 39.54 -20.70 -2.93
C SER A 237 38.15 -21.25 -2.53
N ILE A 238 37.47 -20.56 -1.62
CA ILE A 238 36.10 -20.89 -1.17
C ILE A 238 35.12 -19.89 -1.80
N ASP A 239 34.41 -20.35 -2.83
CA ASP A 239 33.31 -19.61 -3.48
C ASP A 239 31.96 -19.96 -2.81
N PHE A 240 31.18 -18.94 -2.45
CA PHE A 240 29.83 -19.09 -1.87
C PHE A 240 28.73 -19.24 -2.93
N ALA A 241 27.51 -19.60 -2.53
CA ALA A 241 26.36 -19.65 -3.45
C ALA A 241 26.11 -18.28 -4.11
N GLY A 242 26.21 -17.20 -3.32
CA GLY A 242 26.25 -15.84 -3.83
C GLY A 242 26.35 -14.79 -2.73
N VAL A 243 26.43 -13.54 -3.16
CA VAL A 243 26.63 -12.35 -2.32
C VAL A 243 25.54 -11.34 -2.67
N VAL A 244 24.80 -10.86 -1.67
CA VAL A 244 23.71 -9.89 -1.81
C VAL A 244 24.06 -8.63 -1.02
N LEU A 245 24.19 -7.49 -1.70
CA LEU A 245 24.55 -6.21 -1.13
C LEU A 245 23.37 -5.23 -1.25
N VAL A 246 22.86 -4.74 -0.12
CA VAL A 246 21.69 -3.85 -0.07
C VAL A 246 22.09 -2.46 0.43
N ALA A 247 21.74 -1.40 -0.31
CA ALA A 247 22.10 -0.02 0.00
C ALA A 247 23.61 0.18 0.25
N GLY A 248 24.46 -0.42 -0.60
CA GLY A 248 25.92 -0.40 -0.46
C GLY A 248 26.59 0.86 -1.03
N PHE A 249 27.79 1.16 -0.54
CA PHE A 249 28.59 2.33 -0.95
C PHE A 249 30.00 1.97 -1.46
N THR A 250 30.64 2.86 -2.24
CA THR A 250 31.97 2.59 -2.84
C THR A 250 33.12 2.60 -1.82
N SER A 251 33.22 3.67 -1.02
CA SER A 251 34.08 3.79 0.16
C SER A 251 33.62 4.91 1.09
N ILE A 252 34.03 4.89 2.36
CA ILE A 252 33.66 5.96 3.32
C ILE A 252 34.19 7.34 2.88
N PRO A 253 35.45 7.51 2.44
CA PRO A 253 35.93 8.81 1.96
C PRO A 253 35.09 9.41 0.82
N ASN A 254 34.59 8.57 -0.09
CA ASN A 254 33.67 9.02 -1.15
C ASN A 254 32.28 9.34 -0.58
N LEU A 255 31.73 8.43 0.24
CA LEU A 255 30.42 8.59 0.86
C LEU A 255 30.33 9.87 1.69
N LEU A 256 31.34 10.19 2.50
CA LEU A 256 31.39 11.38 3.37
C LEU A 256 31.18 12.71 2.64
N THR A 257 31.48 12.79 1.34
CA THR A 257 31.24 14.01 0.53
C THR A 257 29.77 14.20 0.11
N GLN A 258 28.98 13.11 0.14
CA GLN A 258 27.59 13.05 -0.32
C GLN A 258 26.60 12.69 0.81
N TYR A 259 27.10 12.12 1.91
CA TYR A 259 26.33 11.63 3.05
C TYR A 259 25.63 12.74 3.83
N SER A 260 24.39 12.49 4.24
CA SER A 260 23.58 13.41 5.02
C SER A 260 23.16 12.73 6.32
N ILE A 261 23.75 13.13 7.45
CA ILE A 261 23.38 12.54 8.74
C ILE A 261 21.92 12.87 9.03
N LEU A 262 21.12 11.81 9.25
CA LEU A 262 19.67 11.85 9.44
C LEU A 262 18.90 12.49 8.26
N GLY A 263 19.50 12.63 7.08
CA GLY A 263 18.89 13.28 5.91
C GLY A 263 18.75 14.81 6.02
N VAL A 264 19.30 15.46 7.07
CA VAL A 264 19.07 16.90 7.34
C VAL A 264 20.34 17.76 7.25
N LEU A 265 21.53 17.21 7.52
CA LEU A 265 22.78 17.97 7.59
C LEU A 265 23.90 17.30 6.77
N PRO A 266 24.21 17.79 5.56
CA PRO A 266 25.34 17.30 4.77
C PRO A 266 26.64 17.94 5.28
N ILE A 267 27.26 17.31 6.29
CA ILE A 267 28.33 17.90 7.11
C ILE A 267 29.56 18.33 6.30
N LEU A 268 29.91 17.64 5.20
CA LEU A 268 31.12 17.94 4.42
C LEU A 268 30.87 18.41 2.97
N SER A 269 29.60 18.49 2.55
CA SER A 269 29.23 18.92 1.19
C SER A 269 29.82 20.28 0.75
N PRO A 270 29.96 21.31 1.62
CA PRO A 270 30.59 22.57 1.24
C PRO A 270 32.06 22.43 0.77
N PHE A 271 32.76 21.37 1.20
CA PHE A 271 34.18 21.16 0.91
C PHE A 271 34.45 20.26 -0.29
N GLY A 272 33.44 19.53 -0.81
CA GLY A 272 33.57 18.71 -2.02
C GLY A 272 33.94 19.48 -3.29
N LYS A 273 33.91 20.82 -3.25
CA LYS A 273 34.37 21.71 -4.34
C LYS A 273 35.84 22.13 -4.26
N HIS A 274 36.57 21.76 -3.19
CA HIS A 274 37.99 22.08 -3.01
C HIS A 274 38.84 20.79 -2.90
N PRO A 275 39.44 20.32 -4.02
CA PRO A 275 40.14 19.03 -4.07
C PRO A 275 41.26 18.87 -3.04
N MET A 276 41.96 19.95 -2.71
CA MET A 276 43.04 19.92 -1.71
C MET A 276 42.52 19.63 -0.30
N LEU A 277 41.40 20.24 0.09
CA LEU A 277 40.80 20.05 1.41
C LEU A 277 40.10 18.70 1.51
N GLN A 278 39.45 18.26 0.43
CA GLN A 278 38.91 16.90 0.30
C GLN A 278 40.02 15.86 0.48
N ARG A 279 41.15 15.99 -0.21
CA ARG A 279 42.30 15.06 -0.09
C ARG A 279 42.89 15.05 1.32
N LEU A 280 42.94 16.20 1.99
CA LEU A 280 43.39 16.31 3.39
C LEU A 280 42.40 15.63 4.35
N LEU A 281 41.10 15.86 4.21
CA LEU A 281 40.08 15.21 5.05
C LEU A 281 40.05 13.69 4.83
N SER A 282 40.09 13.24 3.56
CA SER A 282 40.13 11.81 3.21
C SER A 282 41.38 11.10 3.73
N SER A 283 42.54 11.78 3.83
CA SER A 283 43.76 11.17 4.37
C SER A 283 43.67 10.89 5.88
N GLN A 284 42.85 11.66 6.60
CA GLN A 284 42.61 11.51 8.03
C GLN A 284 41.51 10.47 8.37
N VAL A 285 40.77 9.94 7.39
CA VAL A 285 39.81 8.86 7.62
C VAL A 285 40.56 7.56 7.91
N VAL A 286 40.37 7.04 9.13
CA VAL A 286 41.08 5.85 9.65
C VAL A 286 40.47 4.55 9.11
N ASP A 287 39.16 4.37 9.29
CA ASP A 287 38.42 3.19 8.82
C ASP A 287 37.76 3.58 7.48
N ARG A 288 38.25 3.02 6.36
CA ARG A 288 37.96 3.53 5.00
C ARG A 288 36.96 2.69 4.21
N TRP A 289 36.96 1.38 4.39
CA TRP A 289 36.03 0.45 3.74
C TRP A 289 35.99 0.59 2.21
N GLU A 290 37.12 0.32 1.54
CA GLU A 290 37.28 0.40 0.07
C GLU A 290 36.52 -0.74 -0.66
N SER A 291 35.20 -0.73 -0.52
CA SER A 291 34.27 -1.80 -0.95
C SER A 291 34.32 -2.04 -2.45
N ALA A 292 34.48 -0.98 -3.25
CA ALA A 292 34.63 -1.10 -4.70
C ALA A 292 35.89 -1.90 -5.10
N GLU A 293 37.01 -1.69 -4.41
CA GLU A 293 38.25 -2.44 -4.63
C GLU A 293 38.12 -3.89 -4.13
N GLN A 294 37.50 -4.09 -2.97
CA GLN A 294 37.25 -5.42 -2.41
C GLN A 294 36.40 -6.28 -3.36
N ILE A 295 35.32 -5.73 -3.92
CA ILE A 295 34.48 -6.42 -4.92
C ILE A 295 35.24 -6.66 -6.22
N ALA A 296 36.04 -5.70 -6.70
CA ALA A 296 36.85 -5.89 -7.90
C ALA A 296 37.88 -7.02 -7.73
N HIS A 297 38.48 -7.17 -6.55
CA HIS A 297 39.36 -8.30 -6.22
C HIS A 297 38.60 -9.62 -6.07
N LEU A 298 37.40 -9.59 -5.46
CA LEU A 298 36.53 -10.77 -5.36
C LEU A 298 36.16 -11.33 -6.74
N VAL A 299 35.73 -10.46 -7.68
CA VAL A 299 35.36 -10.86 -9.05
C VAL A 299 36.53 -11.51 -9.80
N LYS A 300 37.77 -11.03 -9.58
CA LYS A 300 38.98 -11.58 -10.21
C LYS A 300 39.40 -12.93 -9.64
N LEU A 301 39.22 -13.15 -8.33
CA LEU A 301 39.64 -14.37 -7.65
C LEU A 301 38.61 -15.50 -7.75
N SER A 302 37.32 -15.17 -7.64
CA SER A 302 36.24 -16.17 -7.69
C SER A 302 36.07 -16.76 -9.09
N LYS A 303 35.98 -18.09 -9.14
CA LYS A 303 35.67 -18.84 -10.37
C LYS A 303 34.17 -18.88 -10.62
N ARG A 304 33.39 -18.92 -9.53
CA ARG A 304 31.94 -18.88 -9.50
C ARG A 304 31.49 -17.74 -8.60
N LEU A 305 30.69 -16.81 -9.14
CA LEU A 305 30.23 -15.66 -8.37
C LEU A 305 28.84 -15.22 -8.81
N ARG A 306 27.91 -15.13 -7.86
CA ARG A 306 26.57 -14.54 -8.07
C ARG A 306 26.43 -13.33 -7.16
N LEU A 307 26.73 -12.15 -7.70
CA LEU A 307 26.72 -10.88 -6.97
C LEU A 307 25.44 -10.10 -7.31
N PHE A 308 24.65 -9.77 -6.28
CA PHE A 308 23.45 -8.95 -6.39
C PHE A 308 23.66 -7.64 -5.64
N ILE A 309 23.39 -6.51 -6.28
CA ILE A 309 23.52 -5.16 -5.72
C ILE A 309 22.14 -4.50 -5.83
N ILE A 310 21.56 -4.11 -4.69
CA ILE A 310 20.16 -3.67 -4.61
C ILE A 310 20.10 -2.32 -3.88
N HIS A 311 19.40 -1.33 -4.43
CA HIS A 311 19.29 0.00 -3.84
C HIS A 311 17.93 0.64 -4.15
N SER A 312 17.45 1.56 -3.30
CA SER A 312 16.29 2.39 -3.61
C SER A 312 16.69 3.77 -4.13
N LYS A 313 15.95 4.31 -5.11
CA LYS A 313 16.14 5.70 -5.57
C LYS A 313 15.76 6.75 -4.53
N ASP A 314 14.86 6.42 -3.61
CA ASP A 314 14.38 7.29 -2.52
C ASP A 314 15.13 7.09 -1.18
N ASP A 315 16.34 6.52 -1.21
CA ASP A 315 17.22 6.43 -0.04
C ASP A 315 17.71 7.84 0.40
N PRO A 316 17.40 8.30 1.62
CA PRO A 316 17.80 9.62 2.13
C PRO A 316 19.17 9.63 2.82
N GLU A 317 19.79 8.46 3.04
CA GLU A 317 21.07 8.30 3.74
C GLU A 317 22.21 8.06 2.75
N ILE A 318 22.07 7.11 1.83
CA ILE A 318 23.09 6.75 0.83
C ILE A 318 22.54 6.97 -0.58
N PRO A 319 23.21 7.74 -1.46
CA PRO A 319 22.78 7.86 -2.86
C PRO A 319 22.93 6.54 -3.63
N TRP A 320 21.88 6.14 -4.36
CA TRP A 320 21.87 4.90 -5.17
C TRP A 320 22.99 4.83 -6.23
N THR A 321 23.51 5.97 -6.68
CA THR A 321 24.67 6.08 -7.58
C THR A 321 25.95 5.48 -6.99
N GLN A 322 26.05 5.34 -5.67
CA GLN A 322 27.15 4.62 -5.02
C GLN A 322 27.11 3.11 -5.33
N SER A 323 25.91 2.53 -5.47
CA SER A 323 25.76 1.14 -5.90
C SER A 323 26.02 0.95 -7.39
N GLU A 324 25.75 1.96 -8.24
CA GLU A 324 26.25 1.95 -9.62
C GLU A 324 27.78 1.93 -9.69
N GLY A 325 28.45 2.66 -8.79
CA GLY A 325 29.90 2.60 -8.64
C GLY A 325 30.42 1.20 -8.27
N LEU A 326 29.70 0.48 -7.38
CA LEU A 326 30.02 -0.91 -7.05
C LEU A 326 29.77 -1.85 -8.24
N PHE A 327 28.66 -1.69 -8.97
CA PHE A 327 28.37 -2.47 -10.18
C PHE A 327 29.41 -2.24 -11.28
N ALA A 328 29.81 -0.99 -11.51
CA ALA A 328 30.84 -0.63 -12.47
C ALA A 328 32.22 -1.19 -12.09
N ALA A 329 32.61 -1.12 -10.80
CA ALA A 329 33.85 -1.73 -10.32
C ALA A 329 33.85 -3.26 -10.50
N ALA A 330 32.75 -3.92 -10.18
CA ALA A 330 32.57 -5.36 -10.34
C ALA A 330 32.61 -5.78 -11.83
N ALA A 331 31.87 -5.10 -12.70
CA ALA A 331 31.82 -5.40 -14.13
C ALA A 331 33.17 -5.13 -14.82
N ASN A 332 33.83 -4.01 -14.52
CA ASN A 332 35.15 -3.68 -15.06
C ASN A 332 36.22 -4.72 -14.66
N ALA A 333 36.08 -5.32 -13.48
CA ALA A 333 36.96 -6.38 -13.00
C ALA A 333 36.78 -7.74 -13.72
N THR A 334 35.75 -7.90 -14.57
CA THR A 334 35.60 -9.10 -15.42
C THR A 334 36.54 -9.12 -16.62
N THR A 335 37.07 -7.96 -17.05
CA THR A 335 37.92 -7.85 -18.24
C THR A 335 39.38 -7.54 -17.91
N ASP A 336 40.30 -8.38 -18.37
CA ASP A 336 41.74 -8.13 -18.27
C ASP A 336 42.15 -6.88 -19.07
N GLY A 337 42.77 -5.92 -18.40
CA GLY A 337 43.12 -4.60 -18.95
C GLY A 337 42.09 -3.49 -18.72
N GLY A 338 40.88 -3.84 -18.26
CA GLY A 338 39.80 -2.90 -17.97
C GLY A 338 39.04 -2.40 -19.21
N MET A 339 37.81 -1.95 -18.98
CA MET A 339 36.88 -1.53 -20.02
C MET A 339 36.78 0.00 -20.12
N GLY A 340 36.89 0.54 -21.34
CA GLY A 340 36.64 1.95 -21.60
C GLY A 340 35.19 2.34 -21.26
N ILE A 341 35.00 3.52 -20.66
CA ILE A 341 33.70 3.98 -20.11
C ILE A 341 32.56 3.87 -21.13
N GLU A 342 32.79 4.27 -22.38
CA GLU A 342 31.78 4.19 -23.47
C GLU A 342 31.38 2.74 -23.80
N LEU A 343 32.33 1.79 -23.73
CA LEU A 343 32.06 0.38 -23.97
C LEU A 343 31.30 -0.23 -22.79
N PHE A 344 31.67 0.12 -21.56
CA PHE A 344 30.96 -0.27 -20.35
C PHE A 344 29.50 0.20 -20.39
N GLU A 345 29.25 1.49 -20.65
CA GLU A 345 27.89 2.05 -20.76
C GLU A 345 27.07 1.37 -21.86
N LYS A 346 27.70 1.10 -23.02
CA LYS A 346 27.05 0.39 -24.14
C LYS A 346 26.72 -1.07 -23.79
N MET A 347 27.53 -1.74 -22.97
CA MET A 347 27.26 -3.11 -22.51
C MET A 347 26.24 -3.13 -21.36
N LYS A 348 26.33 -2.21 -20.38
CA LYS A 348 25.34 -2.02 -19.31
C LYS A 348 23.95 -1.80 -19.92
N LYS A 349 23.80 -0.86 -20.87
CA LYS A 349 22.52 -0.59 -21.57
C LYS A 349 21.94 -1.81 -22.29
N ARG A 350 22.76 -2.73 -22.80
CA ARG A 350 22.27 -3.98 -23.42
C ARG A 350 21.74 -5.00 -22.40
N GLY A 351 22.30 -5.00 -21.20
CA GLY A 351 21.88 -5.85 -20.09
C GLY A 351 20.87 -5.20 -19.13
N THR A 352 20.43 -3.98 -19.41
CA THR A 352 19.50 -3.22 -18.54
C THR A 352 18.06 -3.39 -18.99
N VAL A 353 17.19 -3.75 -18.04
CA VAL A 353 15.73 -3.76 -18.20
C VAL A 353 15.18 -2.63 -17.34
N GLU A 354 14.60 -1.61 -17.96
CA GLU A 354 13.91 -0.53 -17.26
C GLU A 354 12.54 -0.98 -16.73
N MET A 355 12.14 -0.40 -15.60
CA MET A 355 10.90 -0.65 -14.89
C MET A 355 10.20 0.71 -14.59
N GLU A 356 8.93 0.66 -14.21
CA GLU A 356 8.16 1.87 -13.88
C GLU A 356 8.80 2.70 -12.75
N GLY A 357 8.57 4.01 -12.75
CA GLY A 357 9.17 4.94 -11.78
C GLY A 357 10.68 5.16 -11.96
N GLY A 358 11.26 4.72 -13.09
CA GLY A 358 12.69 4.78 -13.35
C GLY A 358 13.50 3.76 -12.55
N ALA A 359 12.85 2.76 -11.95
CA ALA A 359 13.53 1.57 -11.46
C ALA A 359 14.19 0.82 -12.65
N PHE A 360 15.24 0.04 -12.41
CA PHE A 360 15.88 -0.75 -13.46
C PHE A 360 16.66 -1.94 -12.90
N VAL A 361 16.90 -2.94 -13.76
CA VAL A 361 17.75 -4.09 -13.46
C VAL A 361 18.83 -4.23 -14.53
N SER A 362 20.09 -4.07 -14.15
CA SER A 362 21.26 -4.32 -15.00
C SER A 362 21.80 -5.73 -14.73
N THR A 363 21.94 -6.58 -15.74
CA THR A 363 22.59 -7.90 -15.59
C THR A 363 23.83 -8.02 -16.47
N TRP A 364 24.96 -8.30 -15.86
CA TRP A 364 26.25 -8.57 -16.48
C TRP A 364 26.59 -10.06 -16.36
N LYS A 365 26.97 -10.67 -17.48
CA LYS A 365 27.44 -12.07 -17.56
C LYS A 365 28.72 -12.10 -18.39
N ASP A 366 29.73 -12.79 -17.87
CA ASP A 366 31.11 -12.81 -18.41
C ASP A 366 31.45 -14.17 -19.07
N GLY A 367 30.47 -14.80 -19.72
CA GLY A 367 30.62 -16.11 -20.37
C GLY A 367 30.79 -17.33 -19.44
N GLY A 368 31.41 -17.17 -18.26
CA GLY A 368 31.47 -18.19 -17.19
C GLY A 368 30.31 -18.11 -16.20
N ASP A 369 30.35 -18.88 -15.11
CA ASP A 369 29.36 -18.84 -13.99
C ASP A 369 29.62 -17.63 -13.05
N ARG A 370 29.86 -16.47 -13.67
CA ARG A 370 29.97 -15.15 -13.02
C ARG A 370 28.80 -14.28 -13.49
N ILE A 371 27.90 -13.98 -12.56
CA ILE A 371 26.70 -13.17 -12.77
C ILE A 371 26.77 -12.00 -11.79
N ILE A 372 26.79 -10.78 -12.31
CA ILE A 372 26.68 -9.55 -11.51
C ILE A 372 25.37 -8.88 -11.91
N ARG A 373 24.47 -8.66 -10.94
CA ARG A 373 23.16 -8.05 -11.16
C ARG A 373 22.97 -6.86 -10.24
N GLU A 374 22.64 -5.72 -10.83
CA GLU A 374 22.20 -4.51 -10.15
C GLU A 374 20.67 -4.39 -10.28
N GLU A 375 19.99 -4.03 -9.20
CA GLU A 375 18.53 -3.87 -9.14
C GLU A 375 18.18 -2.61 -8.33
N ILE A 376 17.90 -1.52 -9.05
CA ILE A 376 17.56 -0.23 -8.47
C ILE A 376 16.04 -0.08 -8.47
N VAL A 377 15.43 -0.07 -7.28
CA VAL A 377 13.98 0.10 -7.12
C VAL A 377 13.60 1.56 -6.98
N GLY A 378 12.38 1.94 -7.40
CA GLY A 378 11.92 3.33 -7.34
C GLY A 378 11.63 3.81 -5.91
N HIS A 379 11.18 2.90 -5.04
CA HIS A 379 10.78 3.18 -3.67
C HIS A 379 11.23 2.07 -2.72
N GLY A 380 11.61 2.44 -1.50
CA GLY A 380 12.15 1.49 -0.52
C GLY A 380 12.83 2.12 0.69
N GLN A 381 13.37 3.34 0.58
CA GLN A 381 14.20 4.01 1.59
C GLN A 381 15.42 3.16 2.02
N HIS A 382 16.22 3.65 2.97
CA HIS A 382 17.48 2.99 3.36
C HIS A 382 17.28 1.58 3.95
N SER A 383 16.41 1.44 4.95
CA SER A 383 16.21 0.20 5.70
C SER A 383 14.94 -0.57 5.34
N ARG A 384 13.92 0.07 4.73
CA ARG A 384 12.66 -0.60 4.38
C ARG A 384 12.79 -1.48 3.12
N ILE A 385 13.74 -1.22 2.23
CA ILE A 385 14.03 -2.07 1.07
C ILE A 385 14.37 -3.52 1.45
N LEU A 386 14.92 -3.77 2.65
CA LEU A 386 15.19 -5.11 3.16
C LEU A 386 13.94 -6.00 3.31
N THR A 387 12.74 -5.41 3.44
CA THR A 387 11.48 -6.16 3.53
C THR A 387 10.83 -6.38 2.17
N TYR A 388 11.47 -5.99 1.06
CA TYR A 388 10.86 -6.01 -0.26
C TYR A 388 11.27 -7.27 -1.04
N ALA A 389 10.33 -7.78 -1.86
CA ALA A 389 10.50 -8.99 -2.66
C ALA A 389 11.81 -9.07 -3.50
N PRO A 390 12.39 -7.99 -4.06
CA PRO A 390 13.66 -8.05 -4.77
C PRO A 390 14.84 -8.59 -3.94
N VAL A 391 14.89 -8.31 -2.63
CA VAL A 391 15.96 -8.81 -1.74
C VAL A 391 15.82 -10.32 -1.52
N ALA A 392 14.60 -10.79 -1.26
CA ALA A 392 14.32 -12.22 -1.17
C ALA A 392 14.57 -12.94 -2.50
N LEU A 393 14.10 -12.37 -3.62
CA LEU A 393 14.33 -12.91 -4.96
C LEU A 393 15.82 -12.98 -5.32
N ALA A 394 16.63 -12.02 -4.89
CA ALA A 394 18.09 -12.08 -5.07
C ALA A 394 18.74 -13.21 -4.25
N ALA A 395 18.30 -13.44 -3.01
CA ALA A 395 18.77 -14.59 -2.22
C ALA A 395 18.41 -15.92 -2.89
N LEU A 396 17.18 -16.08 -3.42
CA LEU A 396 16.77 -17.28 -4.16
C LEU A 396 17.57 -17.49 -5.46
N LYS A 397 17.93 -16.42 -6.16
CA LYS A 397 18.77 -16.47 -7.38
C LYS A 397 20.24 -16.74 -7.07
N ALA A 398 20.76 -16.23 -5.96
CA ALA A 398 22.07 -16.61 -5.44
C ALA A 398 22.11 -18.11 -5.13
N PHE A 399 21.04 -18.65 -4.54
CA PHE A 399 20.85 -20.09 -4.36
C PHE A 399 20.63 -20.91 -5.63
N GLY A 400 20.47 -20.27 -6.80
CA GLY A 400 20.30 -20.93 -8.09
C GLY A 400 18.92 -21.54 -8.33
N MET A 401 17.89 -21.05 -7.64
CA MET A 401 16.49 -21.47 -7.83
C MET A 401 15.82 -20.79 -9.05
N ASP A 402 16.60 -20.38 -10.05
CA ASP A 402 16.18 -19.59 -11.20
C ASP A 402 16.61 -20.15 -12.56
N ASP A 403 17.09 -21.40 -12.59
CA ASP A 403 17.57 -22.14 -13.77
C ASP A 403 18.56 -21.34 -14.66
N GLY A 404 19.31 -20.40 -14.08
CA GLY A 404 20.31 -19.59 -14.79
C GLY A 404 19.79 -18.26 -15.38
N GLY A 405 18.52 -17.93 -15.16
CA GLY A 405 17.99 -16.57 -15.30
C GLY A 405 18.15 -15.96 -16.70
N ILE A 406 17.25 -16.31 -17.63
CA ILE A 406 17.05 -15.58 -18.89
C ILE A 406 15.94 -14.55 -18.69
N CYS A 407 16.30 -13.27 -18.63
CA CYS A 407 15.36 -12.21 -18.99
C CYS A 407 15.20 -12.23 -20.53
N PRO A 408 13.98 -12.26 -21.08
CA PRO A 408 13.78 -12.34 -22.53
C PRO A 408 14.10 -11.00 -23.20
N GLY A 409 15.38 -10.79 -23.52
CA GLY A 409 15.83 -9.78 -24.47
C GLY A 409 15.60 -10.25 -25.91
N HIS A 410 15.22 -9.33 -26.80
CA HIS A 410 14.98 -9.64 -28.21
C HIS A 410 16.17 -10.34 -28.89
N SER A 411 16.00 -11.62 -29.22
CA SER A 411 16.74 -12.28 -30.30
C SER A 411 15.75 -12.71 -31.38
N SER A 412 16.10 -12.41 -32.62
CA SER A 412 15.27 -12.67 -33.80
C SER A 412 15.12 -14.16 -34.10
N TYR A 413 14.05 -14.49 -34.84
CA TYR A 413 13.86 -15.76 -35.54
C TYR A 413 15.16 -16.35 -36.09
N ASN A 414 15.43 -17.62 -35.76
CA ASN A 414 15.72 -18.63 -36.78
C ASN A 414 15.47 -20.03 -36.22
N SER A 415 14.55 -20.74 -36.87
CA SER A 415 14.16 -22.11 -36.54
C SER A 415 14.72 -23.07 -37.58
N SER A 416 15.87 -23.67 -37.29
CA SER A 416 16.40 -24.84 -37.99
C SER A 416 17.42 -25.54 -37.10
N ASP A 417 16.99 -26.58 -36.40
CA ASP A 417 17.59 -27.92 -36.49
C ASP A 417 17.00 -28.84 -35.42
N SER A 418 16.44 -29.96 -35.89
CA SER A 418 16.18 -31.13 -35.05
C SER A 418 17.37 -32.08 -35.15
N PRO A 419 17.52 -32.99 -34.17
CA PRO A 419 17.65 -34.38 -34.58
C PRO A 419 16.67 -35.32 -33.87
N ARG A 420 16.21 -36.31 -34.63
CA ARG A 420 15.45 -37.48 -34.17
C ARG A 420 16.38 -38.51 -33.53
N MET A 421 15.89 -39.23 -32.52
CA MET A 421 15.99 -40.69 -32.33
C MET A 421 14.71 -41.09 -31.55
N ALA A 422 13.77 -41.87 -32.08
CA ALA A 422 13.84 -43.33 -32.34
C ALA A 422 14.08 -44.10 -31.02
N ASP A 423 13.03 -44.55 -30.35
CA ASP A 423 12.37 -45.87 -30.51
C ASP A 423 13.16 -47.02 -29.88
N GLU A 424 12.64 -47.61 -28.79
CA GLU A 424 12.69 -49.05 -28.61
C GLU A 424 11.53 -49.58 -27.74
N GLN A 425 11.20 -50.86 -27.92
CA GLN A 425 9.89 -51.44 -27.65
C GLN A 425 9.92 -52.67 -26.72
N LYS A 426 8.74 -53.00 -26.17
CA LYS A 426 8.20 -54.34 -25.82
C LYS A 426 8.47 -54.99 -24.45
N ALA A 427 7.32 -55.34 -23.84
CA ALA A 427 6.97 -56.62 -23.20
C ALA A 427 7.67 -56.98 -21.86
N SER A 428 7.00 -57.65 -20.90
CA SER A 428 5.98 -58.70 -21.10
C SER A 428 4.91 -58.79 -20.00
N THR A 429 3.92 -59.63 -20.29
CA THR A 429 2.73 -59.97 -19.50
C THR A 429 2.98 -60.94 -18.33
N ALA A 430 2.25 -60.79 -17.23
CA ALA A 430 1.77 -61.91 -16.40
C ALA A 430 0.45 -61.57 -15.70
N ALA A 431 -0.48 -62.52 -15.62
CA ALA A 431 -1.79 -62.39 -14.99
C ALA A 431 -2.01 -63.49 -13.95
N GLY A 432 -2.83 -63.28 -12.91
CA GLY A 432 -3.23 -64.42 -12.04
C GLY A 432 -3.94 -64.14 -10.71
N LYS A 433 -5.28 -64.08 -10.75
CA LYS A 433 -6.28 -64.79 -9.88
C LYS A 433 -6.09 -64.96 -8.34
N GLY A 434 -7.22 -64.79 -7.62
CA GLY A 434 -7.55 -65.45 -6.33
C GLY A 434 -7.81 -64.46 -5.18
N LYS A 435 -9.01 -64.14 -4.66
CA LYS A 435 -10.30 -64.84 -4.38
C LYS A 435 -10.30 -65.74 -3.12
N GLY A 436 -10.99 -65.30 -2.05
CA GLY A 436 -11.35 -66.08 -0.84
C GLY A 436 -11.16 -65.29 0.47
N LYS A 437 -12.21 -64.83 1.17
CA LYS A 437 -12.96 -65.50 2.27
C LYS A 437 -12.08 -65.89 3.48
N GLY A 438 -12.37 -65.53 4.74
CA GLY A 438 -13.46 -64.71 5.35
C GLY A 438 -13.73 -65.13 6.82
N LYS A 439 -14.65 -64.43 7.53
CA LYS A 439 -15.12 -64.68 8.93
C LYS A 439 -14.10 -64.41 10.06
N ASP A 440 -14.47 -64.16 11.32
CA ASP A 440 -15.79 -64.14 12.02
C ASP A 440 -15.75 -63.16 13.24
N LYS A 441 -16.93 -62.64 13.68
CA LYS A 441 -17.38 -62.23 15.05
C LYS A 441 -16.45 -61.47 16.04
N GLY A 442 -16.91 -60.54 16.89
CA GLY A 442 -18.23 -59.91 17.09
C GLY A 442 -18.58 -59.60 18.58
N LYS A 443 -19.40 -58.55 18.83
CA LYS A 443 -20.03 -58.12 20.13
C LYS A 443 -19.04 -57.64 21.23
N ALA A 444 -19.38 -56.80 22.23
CA ALA A 444 -20.60 -56.10 22.74
C ALA A 444 -20.15 -54.83 23.56
N SER A 445 -20.93 -53.95 24.21
CA SER A 445 -22.37 -53.59 24.26
C SER A 445 -22.61 -52.33 25.15
N GLU A 446 -23.50 -51.42 24.72
CA GLU A 446 -24.46 -50.62 25.53
C GLU A 446 -24.02 -49.52 26.55
N GLU A 447 -24.94 -48.54 26.70
CA GLU A 447 -25.01 -47.34 27.58
C GLU A 447 -25.35 -47.73 29.07
N PRO A 448 -25.61 -46.86 30.10
CA PRO A 448 -26.06 -45.44 30.03
C PRO A 448 -25.80 -44.44 31.22
N THR A 449 -26.39 -43.24 31.06
CA THR A 449 -26.99 -42.31 32.07
C THR A 449 -26.18 -41.44 33.06
N ASN A 450 -26.68 -40.19 33.20
CA ASN A 450 -26.81 -39.33 34.40
C ASN A 450 -25.55 -38.73 35.07
N ASN A 451 -25.63 -37.61 35.81
CA ASN A 451 -26.50 -36.40 35.81
C ASN A 451 -25.87 -35.39 36.80
N ASP A 452 -26.38 -34.14 36.88
CA ASP A 452 -26.26 -33.22 38.05
C ASP A 452 -24.86 -32.64 38.40
N GLN A 453 -24.69 -31.52 39.12
CA GLN A 453 -25.41 -30.23 39.27
C GLN A 453 -24.50 -29.25 40.08
N ALA A 454 -24.97 -28.02 40.34
CA ALA A 454 -24.41 -26.98 41.24
C ALA A 454 -23.07 -26.32 40.80
N ALA A 455 -22.89 -24.99 40.70
CA ALA A 455 -23.59 -23.78 41.18
C ALA A 455 -23.41 -23.40 42.67
N ALA A 456 -22.60 -22.35 42.91
CA ALA A 456 -22.58 -21.38 44.04
C ALA A 456 -21.33 -20.49 43.82
N GLN A 457 -21.40 -19.16 43.60
CA GLN A 457 -21.77 -18.02 44.47
C GLN A 457 -20.58 -17.43 45.26
N GLU A 458 -20.44 -16.10 45.12
CA GLU A 458 -20.05 -15.10 46.15
C GLU A 458 -18.61 -15.14 46.72
N SER A 459 -18.01 -14.06 47.23
CA SER A 459 -18.36 -12.61 47.39
C SER A 459 -17.03 -11.83 47.54
N ASP A 460 -16.85 -10.67 46.90
CA ASP A 460 -16.92 -9.29 47.44
C ASP A 460 -15.92 -8.90 48.56
N ASP A 461 -15.51 -7.63 48.52
CA ASP A 461 -14.97 -6.76 49.60
C ASP A 461 -13.59 -7.11 50.21
N ASP A 462 -12.80 -6.16 50.71
CA ASP A 462 -12.56 -4.74 50.37
C ASP A 462 -11.18 -4.36 50.99
N ASP A 463 -10.65 -3.15 50.70
CA ASP A 463 -10.01 -2.25 51.69
C ASP A 463 -9.00 -1.25 51.07
N ASP A 464 -9.21 0.01 51.47
CA ASP A 464 -8.34 1.19 51.48
C ASP A 464 -6.95 0.92 52.15
N ASP A 465 -5.95 1.81 52.19
CA ASP A 465 -5.99 3.27 52.37
C ASP A 465 -4.59 3.89 52.08
N GLY A 466 -4.47 5.22 51.96
CA GLY A 466 -3.15 5.90 52.06
C GLY A 466 -2.93 7.20 51.26
N GLU A 467 -3.27 8.35 51.87
CA GLU A 467 -3.12 9.72 51.33
C GLU A 467 -1.71 10.37 51.45
N LEU A 468 -1.66 11.68 51.10
CA LEU A 468 -0.67 12.75 51.43
C LEU A 468 0.52 12.91 50.46
N GLU A 469 0.95 14.12 50.04
CA GLU A 469 0.45 15.51 50.21
C GLU A 469 1.08 16.44 49.13
N GLU A 470 0.44 17.59 48.79
CA GLU A 470 1.14 18.75 48.16
C GLU A 470 1.78 19.64 49.25
N PRO A 471 2.79 20.49 48.93
CA PRO A 471 2.42 21.92 48.75
C PRO A 471 3.25 22.74 47.73
N THR A 472 2.57 23.69 47.07
CA THR A 472 2.94 25.09 46.69
C THR A 472 4.44 25.51 46.59
N ALA A 473 4.92 26.34 45.65
CA ALA A 473 4.37 27.64 45.23
C ALA A 473 5.06 28.22 43.94
N ALA A 474 4.49 29.32 43.40
CA ALA A 474 5.05 30.16 42.31
C ALA A 474 5.63 31.50 42.89
N PRO A 475 6.06 32.54 42.12
CA PRO A 475 6.25 32.69 40.66
C PRO A 475 7.61 33.33 40.23
N GLY A 476 7.93 33.44 38.93
CA GLY A 476 9.10 34.23 38.49
C GLY A 476 9.45 34.30 36.98
N THR A 477 8.97 35.34 36.29
CA THR A 477 9.59 36.03 35.12
C THR A 477 10.21 35.24 33.92
N ALA A 478 9.59 35.40 32.75
CA ALA A 478 10.19 35.15 31.42
C ALA A 478 11.14 36.30 30.98
N PRO A 479 11.89 36.23 29.84
CA PRO A 479 11.25 36.34 28.52
C PRO A 479 11.86 35.56 27.33
N SER A 480 10.95 35.05 26.51
CA SER A 480 11.14 34.61 25.11
C SER A 480 11.96 35.53 24.18
N THR A 481 12.90 35.02 23.37
CA THR A 481 13.45 35.75 22.19
C THR A 481 14.05 34.91 21.01
N VAL A 482 13.55 33.71 20.68
CA VAL A 482 14.00 32.99 19.45
C VAL A 482 12.88 32.68 18.43
N SER A 483 11.65 32.40 18.88
CA SER A 483 10.53 32.00 18.01
C SER A 483 10.02 33.10 17.04
N LYS A 484 10.34 34.38 17.27
CA LYS A 484 9.84 35.50 16.44
C LYS A 484 10.53 35.68 15.07
N LYS A 485 11.73 35.12 14.83
CA LYS A 485 12.44 35.31 13.52
C LYS A 485 12.00 34.33 12.41
N LYS A 486 11.62 33.08 12.70
CA LYS A 486 11.13 32.13 11.67
C LYS A 486 9.70 32.43 11.18
N LYS A 487 8.82 33.02 12.02
CA LYS A 487 7.47 33.49 11.59
C LYS A 487 7.53 34.66 10.60
N SER A 488 8.58 35.50 10.64
CA SER A 488 8.73 36.67 9.75
C SER A 488 8.92 36.29 8.28
N LYS A 489 9.82 35.34 7.96
CA LYS A 489 10.03 34.88 6.57
C LYS A 489 8.80 34.16 5.99
N ARG A 490 8.13 33.30 6.78
CA ARG A 490 6.91 32.60 6.31
C ARG A 490 5.74 33.57 6.07
N LYS A 491 5.66 34.70 6.80
CA LYS A 491 4.67 35.76 6.55
C LYS A 491 4.99 36.61 5.32
N ARG A 492 6.28 36.87 5.01
CA ARG A 492 6.68 37.55 3.75
C ARG A 492 6.40 36.73 2.49
N VAL A 493 6.65 35.41 2.51
CA VAL A 493 6.30 34.53 1.38
C VAL A 493 4.78 34.42 1.21
N LYS A 494 4.01 34.36 2.32
CA LYS A 494 2.53 34.36 2.25
C LYS A 494 1.94 35.70 1.76
N ALA A 495 2.67 36.82 1.89
CA ALA A 495 2.28 38.12 1.33
C ALA A 495 2.68 38.28 -0.15
N ALA A 496 3.76 37.63 -0.60
CA ALA A 496 4.12 37.57 -2.02
C ALA A 496 3.19 36.65 -2.84
N LEU A 497 2.55 35.67 -2.18
CA LEU A 497 1.54 34.78 -2.75
C LEU A 497 0.11 35.15 -2.31
N GLY A 498 -0.09 36.35 -1.81
CA GLY A 498 -1.35 36.80 -1.23
C GLY A 498 -1.40 38.32 -1.16
N GLY A 499 -1.82 38.94 -2.26
CA GLY A 499 -2.06 40.37 -2.32
C GLY A 499 -3.15 40.77 -1.33
N GLY A 500 -2.81 41.70 -0.42
CA GLY A 500 -3.75 42.37 0.47
C GLY A 500 -3.28 43.82 0.66
N GLY A 501 -4.11 44.84 0.43
CA GLY A 501 -5.49 44.77 -0.04
C GLY A 501 -6.07 46.16 -0.34
N SER A 502 -7.38 46.30 -0.20
CA SER A 502 -8.18 47.54 -0.29
C SER A 502 -8.08 48.34 -1.60
N SER A 503 -8.67 47.78 -2.65
CA SER A 503 -9.59 48.48 -3.57
C SER A 503 -10.47 47.44 -4.26
N GLU A 504 -11.69 47.79 -4.62
CA GLU A 504 -12.61 46.89 -5.33
C GLU A 504 -12.04 46.52 -6.71
N PRO A 505 -12.00 45.24 -7.10
CA PRO A 505 -11.84 44.83 -8.48
C PRO A 505 -13.20 44.40 -9.05
N THR A 506 -13.63 45.13 -10.08
CA THR A 506 -14.79 44.80 -10.92
C THR A 506 -14.64 43.45 -11.62
N SER A 507 -15.77 42.97 -12.16
CA SER A 507 -15.87 41.78 -13.01
C SER A 507 -14.82 41.69 -14.14
N SER A 508 -14.49 40.45 -14.52
CA SER A 508 -13.62 40.04 -15.66
C SER A 508 -12.12 40.35 -15.54
N GLY A 509 -11.38 39.44 -14.86
CA GLY A 509 -9.97 39.25 -15.16
C GLY A 509 -9.83 38.57 -16.52
N SER A 510 -9.34 39.29 -17.53
CA SER A 510 -9.28 38.83 -18.91
C SER A 510 -8.24 37.72 -19.11
N ARG A 511 -8.46 36.89 -20.14
CA ARG A 511 -7.62 35.76 -20.56
C ARG A 511 -6.14 36.13 -20.77
N GLU A 512 -5.85 37.42 -20.92
CA GLU A 512 -4.51 38.00 -21.10
C GLU A 512 -3.67 38.05 -19.81
N GLU A 513 -4.26 38.30 -18.64
CA GLU A 513 -3.48 38.35 -17.38
C GLU A 513 -2.94 36.97 -17.00
N ILE A 514 -3.72 35.91 -17.27
CA ILE A 514 -3.31 34.51 -17.07
C ILE A 514 -2.20 34.14 -18.06
N ASN A 515 -2.31 34.54 -19.33
CA ASN A 515 -1.23 34.36 -20.31
C ASN A 515 0.06 35.08 -19.89
N LYS A 516 -0.05 36.26 -19.26
CA LYS A 516 1.10 37.04 -18.74
C LYS A 516 1.79 36.34 -17.56
N ALA A 517 1.03 35.62 -16.74
CA ALA A 517 1.59 34.77 -15.68
C ALA A 517 2.28 33.51 -16.23
N VAL A 518 1.69 32.85 -17.24
CA VAL A 518 2.30 31.67 -17.89
C VAL A 518 3.59 32.03 -18.64
N GLY A 519 3.63 33.19 -19.31
CA GLY A 519 4.84 33.74 -19.93
C GLY A 519 5.96 34.14 -18.95
N SER A 520 5.73 34.06 -17.64
CA SER A 520 6.75 34.35 -16.62
C SER A 520 7.54 33.12 -16.13
N LEU A 521 7.16 31.92 -16.58
CA LEU A 521 7.90 30.68 -16.30
C LEU A 521 9.19 30.64 -17.13
N GLY A 522 10.34 30.62 -16.45
CA GLY A 522 11.64 30.52 -17.12
C GLY A 522 11.84 29.16 -17.78
N ALA A 523 12.54 29.12 -18.92
CA ALA A 523 12.79 27.89 -19.70
C ALA A 523 13.35 26.71 -18.86
N ALA A 524 14.13 27.00 -17.82
CA ALA A 524 14.64 26.01 -16.87
C ALA A 524 13.52 25.30 -16.06
N GLN A 525 12.49 26.03 -15.62
CA GLN A 525 11.35 25.47 -14.88
C GLN A 525 10.45 24.63 -15.80
N ILE A 526 10.32 25.02 -17.07
CA ILE A 526 9.57 24.23 -18.07
C ILE A 526 10.32 22.93 -18.39
N GLN A 527 11.65 22.95 -18.53
CA GLN A 527 12.46 21.73 -18.61
C GLN A 527 12.32 20.85 -17.36
N GLU A 528 12.24 21.43 -16.17
CA GLU A 528 12.08 20.69 -14.91
C GLU A 528 10.70 20.00 -14.85
N ILE A 529 9.63 20.69 -15.26
CA ILE A 529 8.28 20.11 -15.40
C ILE A 529 8.23 18.99 -16.45
N LEU A 530 8.89 19.16 -17.61
CA LEU A 530 8.96 18.12 -18.64
C LEU A 530 9.81 16.91 -18.21
N LYS A 531 10.87 17.11 -17.41
CA LYS A 531 11.65 16.02 -16.79
C LYS A 531 10.85 15.28 -15.72
N MET A 532 9.96 15.97 -15.00
CA MET A 532 9.03 15.35 -14.05
C MET A 532 7.86 14.61 -14.72
N ASN A 533 7.64 14.78 -16.03
CA ASN A 533 6.57 14.10 -16.76
C ASN A 533 7.04 13.53 -18.12
N PRO A 534 7.80 12.42 -18.14
CA PRO A 534 8.48 11.90 -19.34
C PRO A 534 7.55 11.29 -20.42
N SER A 535 6.25 11.15 -20.15
CA SER A 535 5.23 10.85 -21.16
C SER A 535 4.89 12.09 -21.99
N LEU A 536 4.79 13.25 -21.33
CA LEU A 536 4.50 14.55 -21.92
C LEU A 536 5.59 14.98 -22.92
N ALA A 537 6.85 14.75 -22.56
CA ALA A 537 8.00 14.98 -23.44
C ALA A 537 7.94 14.11 -24.72
N ARG A 538 7.47 12.85 -24.60
CA ARG A 538 7.32 11.94 -25.75
C ARG A 538 6.15 12.32 -26.67
N GLN A 539 5.02 12.77 -26.12
CA GLN A 539 3.88 13.29 -26.91
C GLN A 539 4.25 14.53 -27.74
N LEU A 540 5.18 15.35 -27.24
CA LEU A 540 5.72 16.51 -27.97
C LEU A 540 6.78 16.14 -29.04
N GLY A 541 7.01 14.84 -29.29
CA GLY A 541 7.93 14.36 -30.32
C GLY A 541 9.42 14.51 -29.96
N MET A 542 9.75 14.60 -28.67
CA MET A 542 11.13 14.81 -28.21
C MET A 542 11.86 13.48 -27.99
N GLY A 543 13.01 13.33 -28.65
CA GLY A 543 14.00 12.31 -28.30
C GLY A 543 14.91 12.77 -27.16
N GLU A 544 15.38 11.83 -26.34
CA GLU A 544 16.28 12.11 -25.23
C GLU A 544 17.57 12.78 -25.69
N GLY A 545 17.95 13.89 -25.04
CA GLY A 545 19.19 14.64 -25.32
C GLY A 545 19.04 15.91 -26.15
N THR A 546 17.84 16.29 -26.58
CA THR A 546 17.64 17.52 -27.38
C THR A 546 17.41 18.75 -26.51
N GLU A 547 18.33 19.73 -26.50
CA GLU A 547 18.07 21.05 -25.94
C GLU A 547 17.06 21.84 -26.80
N LEU A 548 16.05 22.46 -26.18
CA LEU A 548 15.04 23.23 -26.92
C LEU A 548 15.50 24.66 -27.17
N SER A 549 15.26 25.15 -28.40
CA SER A 549 15.19 26.58 -28.66
C SER A 549 13.89 27.18 -28.10
N ASN A 550 13.93 28.46 -27.69
CA ASN A 550 12.78 29.14 -27.06
C ASN A 550 11.48 29.08 -27.90
N GLN A 551 11.58 29.08 -29.24
CA GLN A 551 10.42 28.96 -30.13
C GLN A 551 9.70 27.60 -30.01
N LYS A 552 10.45 26.49 -29.84
CA LYS A 552 9.85 25.17 -29.63
C LYS A 552 9.23 25.04 -28.23
N ILE A 553 9.75 25.78 -27.25
CA ILE A 553 9.14 25.86 -25.91
C ILE A 553 7.78 26.55 -25.98
N GLU A 554 7.65 27.65 -26.74
CA GLU A 554 6.36 28.34 -26.93
C GLU A 554 5.33 27.50 -27.70
N GLU A 555 5.73 26.74 -28.72
CA GLU A 555 4.83 25.80 -29.41
C GLU A 555 4.42 24.63 -28.51
N ALA A 556 5.33 24.09 -27.71
CA ALA A 556 5.01 23.04 -26.73
C ALA A 556 4.02 23.56 -25.68
N MET A 557 4.27 24.75 -25.11
CA MET A 557 3.37 25.38 -24.13
C MET A 557 1.98 25.72 -24.70
N LYS A 558 1.85 25.94 -26.03
CA LYS A 558 0.56 26.11 -26.70
C LYS A 558 -0.19 24.79 -26.96
N LYS A 559 0.52 23.66 -27.03
CA LYS A 559 -0.07 22.32 -27.21
C LYS A 559 -0.39 21.60 -25.89
N LEU A 560 0.25 22.00 -24.80
CA LEU A 560 -0.01 21.47 -23.47
C LEU A 560 -1.19 22.19 -22.82
N SER A 561 -2.38 21.61 -22.93
CA SER A 561 -3.53 22.08 -22.16
C SER A 561 -3.29 21.86 -20.66
N LEU A 562 -3.52 22.90 -19.86
CA LEU A 562 -3.27 22.92 -18.41
C LEU A 562 -3.99 21.78 -17.67
N GLU A 563 -5.12 21.35 -18.21
CA GLU A 563 -6.01 20.31 -17.71
C GLU A 563 -5.41 18.89 -17.76
N GLU A 564 -4.58 18.54 -18.76
CA GLU A 564 -3.95 17.21 -18.83
C GLU A 564 -2.99 16.97 -17.66
N ILE A 565 -2.16 17.98 -17.34
CA ILE A 565 -1.27 17.97 -16.18
C ILE A 565 -2.09 17.86 -14.87
N MET A 566 -3.26 18.49 -14.82
CA MET A 566 -4.14 18.46 -13.65
C MET A 566 -4.90 17.12 -13.51
N THR A 567 -5.29 16.47 -14.61
CA THR A 567 -5.87 15.10 -14.54
C THR A 567 -4.87 14.09 -14.00
N GLY A 568 -3.58 14.20 -14.33
CA GLY A 568 -2.52 13.38 -13.76
C GLY A 568 -2.42 13.50 -12.23
N LEU A 569 -2.55 14.73 -11.70
CA LEU A 569 -2.55 14.99 -10.26
C LEU A 569 -3.83 14.48 -9.55
N ALA A 570 -5.00 14.67 -10.15
CA ALA A 570 -6.27 14.13 -9.64
C ALA A 570 -6.29 12.59 -9.63
N SER A 571 -5.54 11.95 -10.52
CA SER A 571 -5.37 10.49 -10.57
C SER A 571 -4.34 9.90 -9.58
N SER A 572 -3.88 10.66 -8.56
CA SER A 572 -2.86 10.19 -7.58
C SER A 572 -3.36 9.15 -6.55
N GLY A 573 -4.24 8.23 -6.96
CA GLY A 573 -4.65 7.07 -6.15
C GLY A 573 -3.58 5.97 -6.13
N LYS A 574 -3.48 5.23 -5.02
CA LYS A 574 -2.47 4.16 -4.78
C LYS A 574 -2.42 3.02 -5.82
N ASN A 575 -3.29 2.99 -6.83
CA ASN A 575 -3.59 1.82 -7.66
C ASN A 575 -3.63 2.07 -9.19
N VAL A 576 -3.17 3.24 -9.69
CA VAL A 576 -3.12 3.48 -11.15
C VAL A 576 -1.96 2.71 -11.78
N LYS A 577 -2.27 1.86 -12.76
CA LYS A 577 -1.28 1.18 -13.61
C LYS A 577 -1.18 1.88 -14.96
N ASP A 578 -0.10 1.65 -15.71
CA ASP A 578 0.02 2.16 -17.09
C ASP A 578 -1.12 1.62 -18.00
N MET A 579 -1.56 2.42 -18.98
CA MET A 579 -2.53 2.02 -20.00
C MET A 579 -2.13 0.73 -20.71
N ALA A 580 -0.83 0.53 -20.97
CA ALA A 580 -0.31 -0.67 -21.61
C ALA A 580 -0.63 -1.97 -20.83
N SER A 581 -0.86 -1.86 -19.51
CA SER A 581 -1.21 -2.99 -18.66
C SER A 581 -2.69 -3.44 -18.78
N TYR A 582 -3.62 -2.53 -19.11
CA TYR A 582 -5.06 -2.79 -19.15
C TYR A 582 -5.53 -3.42 -20.48
N LYS A 583 -4.92 -4.55 -20.87
CA LYS A 583 -5.15 -5.27 -22.15
C LYS A 583 -6.63 -5.57 -22.48
N PHE A 584 -7.50 -5.69 -21.47
CA PHE A 584 -8.95 -5.84 -21.69
C PHE A 584 -9.62 -4.50 -22.03
N TRP A 585 -9.49 -3.50 -21.15
CA TRP A 585 -10.19 -2.21 -21.27
C TRP A 585 -9.81 -1.43 -22.54
N GLN A 586 -8.58 -1.60 -23.06
CA GLN A 586 -8.18 -1.07 -24.37
C GLN A 586 -9.11 -1.47 -25.54
N THR A 587 -9.80 -2.61 -25.42
CA THR A 587 -10.73 -3.13 -26.45
C THR A 587 -12.19 -2.66 -26.25
N GLN A 588 -12.49 -2.08 -25.09
CA GLN A 588 -13.85 -1.73 -24.67
C GLN A 588 -14.21 -0.29 -25.12
N PRO A 589 -15.50 0.02 -25.32
CA PRO A 589 -15.98 1.37 -25.65
C PRO A 589 -16.00 2.27 -24.41
N VAL A 590 -14.82 2.61 -23.88
CA VAL A 590 -14.64 3.51 -22.74
C VAL A 590 -13.59 4.58 -23.08
N PRO A 591 -13.62 5.77 -22.46
CA PRO A 591 -12.61 6.80 -22.72
C PRO A 591 -11.22 6.35 -22.25
N LYS A 592 -10.18 6.78 -22.94
CA LYS A 592 -8.79 6.35 -22.69
C LYS A 592 -8.01 7.41 -21.91
N PHE A 593 -7.00 7.00 -21.14
CA PHE A 593 -6.03 7.97 -20.62
C PHE A 593 -5.21 8.55 -21.79
N GLY A 594 -5.06 9.87 -21.82
CA GLY A 594 -4.39 10.61 -22.90
C GLY A 594 -5.29 11.11 -24.03
N GLU A 595 -6.62 10.95 -23.93
CA GLU A 595 -7.58 11.70 -24.77
C GLU A 595 -7.75 13.12 -24.20
N SER A 596 -7.68 14.13 -25.09
CA SER A 596 -7.62 15.55 -24.75
C SER A 596 -8.77 16.00 -23.86
N SER A 597 -8.48 16.90 -22.93
CA SER A 597 -9.45 17.43 -21.96
C SER A 597 -10.37 18.54 -22.48
N GLU A 598 -10.19 18.97 -23.74
CA GLU A 598 -11.12 19.92 -24.38
C GLU A 598 -12.57 19.42 -24.31
N PRO A 599 -13.57 20.31 -24.12
CA PRO A 599 -14.97 19.91 -24.02
C PRO A 599 -15.45 19.12 -25.25
N ILE A 600 -15.68 17.83 -25.07
CA ILE A 600 -16.15 16.92 -26.11
C ILE A 600 -17.67 16.99 -26.28
N GLU A 601 -18.13 16.68 -27.49
CA GLU A 601 -19.56 16.39 -27.70
C GLU A 601 -19.93 15.06 -27.01
N GLU A 602 -20.83 15.11 -26.04
CA GLU A 602 -21.21 13.95 -25.24
C GLU A 602 -22.12 13.00 -26.01
N GLY A 603 -21.81 11.71 -26.04
CA GLY A 603 -22.53 10.74 -26.86
C GLY A 603 -21.97 9.32 -26.83
N PRO A 604 -22.63 8.35 -27.50
CA PRO A 604 -22.21 6.95 -27.49
C PRO A 604 -20.94 6.72 -28.32
N PHE A 605 -20.02 5.89 -27.82
CA PHE A 605 -18.80 5.51 -28.55
C PHE A 605 -19.07 4.60 -29.75
N LYS A 606 -20.04 3.69 -29.62
CA LYS A 606 -20.41 2.72 -30.65
C LYS A 606 -21.93 2.65 -30.75
N ILE A 607 -22.43 2.90 -31.96
CA ILE A 607 -23.78 2.49 -32.37
C ILE A 607 -23.70 0.98 -32.64
N VAL A 608 -24.47 0.20 -31.89
CA VAL A 608 -24.46 -1.26 -32.00
C VAL A 608 -25.66 -1.72 -32.81
N ASP A 609 -25.39 -2.55 -33.80
CA ASP A 609 -26.40 -3.17 -34.66
C ASP A 609 -26.84 -4.51 -34.05
N ILE A 610 -28.14 -4.64 -33.73
CA ILE A 610 -28.74 -5.81 -33.07
C ILE A 610 -28.47 -7.08 -33.87
N GLU A 611 -28.50 -7.02 -35.21
CA GLU A 611 -28.35 -8.20 -36.07
C GLU A 611 -26.93 -8.80 -36.02
N LYS A 612 -25.94 -8.00 -35.60
CA LYS A 612 -24.54 -8.39 -35.47
C LYS A 612 -24.17 -8.87 -34.07
N VAL A 613 -25.10 -8.82 -33.11
CA VAL A 613 -24.89 -9.32 -31.75
C VAL A 613 -25.10 -10.84 -31.72
N SER A 614 -24.08 -11.58 -31.27
CA SER A 614 -24.20 -13.05 -31.12
C SER A 614 -25.36 -13.42 -30.20
N LYS A 615 -26.26 -14.28 -30.69
CA LYS A 615 -27.33 -14.88 -29.88
C LYS A 615 -26.81 -15.96 -28.94
N GLU A 616 -25.71 -16.62 -29.31
CA GLU A 616 -25.02 -17.63 -28.50
C GLU A 616 -24.09 -16.99 -27.47
N PRO A 617 -23.95 -17.59 -26.26
CA PRO A 617 -23.07 -17.10 -25.20
C PRO A 617 -21.59 -17.30 -25.54
N GLY A 618 -20.72 -16.48 -24.93
CA GLY A 618 -19.26 -16.60 -25.14
C GLY A 618 -18.68 -17.95 -24.66
N PRO A 619 -17.63 -18.48 -25.29
CA PRO A 619 -17.03 -19.75 -24.87
C PRO A 619 -16.37 -19.64 -23.48
N LEU A 620 -16.60 -20.65 -22.64
CA LEU A 620 -15.94 -20.82 -21.35
C LEU A 620 -14.75 -21.81 -21.45
N LEU A 621 -13.92 -21.82 -20.40
CA LEU A 621 -12.90 -22.86 -20.23
C LEU A 621 -13.58 -24.21 -19.95
N PRO A 622 -12.99 -25.35 -20.39
CA PRO A 622 -13.53 -26.68 -20.11
C PRO A 622 -13.77 -26.92 -18.61
N GLY A 623 -14.93 -27.47 -18.26
CA GLY A 623 -15.35 -27.71 -16.88
C GLY A 623 -16.12 -26.55 -16.21
N PHE A 624 -16.47 -25.51 -16.96
CA PHE A 624 -17.35 -24.42 -16.51
C PHE A 624 -18.51 -24.22 -17.48
N GLU A 625 -19.66 -23.81 -16.93
CA GLU A 625 -20.88 -23.55 -17.68
C GLU A 625 -21.57 -22.27 -17.23
N TRP A 626 -22.30 -21.63 -18.15
CA TRP A 626 -23.11 -20.46 -17.87
C TRP A 626 -24.40 -20.87 -17.15
N VAL A 627 -24.79 -20.08 -16.15
CA VAL A 627 -26.11 -20.17 -15.53
C VAL A 627 -26.78 -18.79 -15.54
N THR A 628 -28.07 -18.77 -15.83
CA THR A 628 -28.95 -17.61 -15.59
C THR A 628 -29.62 -17.83 -14.24
N MET A 629 -29.29 -17.01 -13.24
CA MET A 629 -29.77 -17.18 -11.86
C MET A 629 -31.18 -16.59 -11.71
N ASP A 630 -32.09 -17.34 -11.10
CA ASP A 630 -33.47 -16.90 -10.83
C ASP A 630 -33.64 -16.65 -9.33
N LEU A 631 -33.40 -15.39 -8.92
CA LEU A 631 -33.36 -14.95 -7.53
C LEU A 631 -34.74 -14.92 -6.84
N THR A 632 -35.80 -15.30 -7.55
CA THR A 632 -37.10 -15.63 -6.95
C THR A 632 -37.04 -16.93 -6.13
N ARG A 633 -36.05 -17.80 -6.39
CA ARG A 633 -35.86 -19.08 -5.69
C ARG A 633 -34.88 -18.94 -4.52
N GLU A 634 -35.32 -19.37 -3.34
CA GLU A 634 -34.54 -19.36 -2.08
C GLU A 634 -33.17 -20.05 -2.22
N GLU A 635 -33.11 -21.17 -2.94
CA GLU A 635 -31.87 -21.94 -3.12
C GLU A 635 -30.78 -21.15 -3.88
N GLU A 636 -31.18 -20.43 -4.92
CA GLU A 636 -30.22 -19.72 -5.79
C GLU A 636 -29.78 -18.37 -5.20
N ILE A 637 -30.64 -17.69 -4.44
CA ILE A 637 -30.22 -16.51 -3.68
C ILE A 637 -29.34 -16.88 -2.48
N GLN A 638 -29.56 -18.05 -1.85
CA GLN A 638 -28.66 -18.57 -0.82
C GLN A 638 -27.30 -19.01 -1.41
N GLU A 639 -27.27 -19.55 -2.63
CA GLU A 639 -26.01 -19.82 -3.35
C GLU A 639 -25.25 -18.52 -3.68
N LEU A 640 -25.95 -17.49 -4.16
CA LEU A 640 -25.38 -16.16 -4.40
C LEU A 640 -24.84 -15.52 -3.11
N PHE A 641 -25.62 -15.57 -2.02
CA PHE A 641 -25.19 -15.13 -0.69
C PHE A 641 -23.89 -15.81 -0.26
N ALA A 642 -23.81 -17.13 -0.37
CA ALA A 642 -22.61 -17.88 0.00
C ALA A 642 -21.38 -17.54 -0.86
N LEU A 643 -21.57 -17.27 -2.16
CA LEU A 643 -20.50 -16.79 -3.05
C LEU A 643 -20.00 -15.40 -2.64
N LEU A 644 -20.91 -14.46 -2.40
CA LEU A 644 -20.57 -13.09 -2.01
C LEU A 644 -19.90 -13.08 -0.64
N TYR A 645 -20.50 -13.71 0.36
CA TYR A 645 -19.92 -13.83 1.69
C TYR A 645 -18.54 -14.51 1.67
N GLY A 646 -18.33 -15.57 0.89
CA GLY A 646 -17.01 -16.22 0.84
C GLY A 646 -15.92 -15.43 0.11
N HIS A 647 -16.30 -14.61 -0.88
CA HIS A 647 -15.38 -14.19 -1.95
C HIS A 647 -15.57 -12.79 -2.54
N TYR A 648 -16.43 -11.94 -1.98
CA TYR A 648 -16.59 -10.56 -2.43
C TYR A 648 -15.49 -9.63 -1.87
N VAL A 649 -15.78 -8.32 -1.82
CA VAL A 649 -14.88 -7.28 -1.33
C VAL A 649 -14.58 -7.48 0.17
N GLU A 650 -13.29 -7.43 0.48
CA GLU A 650 -12.72 -7.38 1.82
C GLU A 650 -11.91 -6.09 1.90
N ASP A 651 -11.72 -5.54 3.10
CA ASP A 651 -10.83 -4.41 3.33
C ASP A 651 -9.36 -4.79 3.07
N ASP A 652 -8.49 -3.78 2.91
CA ASP A 652 -7.06 -3.97 2.59
C ASP A 652 -6.31 -4.80 3.66
N GLU A 653 -6.84 -4.88 4.90
CA GLU A 653 -6.30 -5.65 6.02
C GLU A 653 -7.08 -6.95 6.32
N ALA A 654 -8.13 -7.24 5.54
CA ALA A 654 -9.03 -8.40 5.66
C ALA A 654 -9.66 -8.62 7.06
N MET A 655 -9.89 -7.54 7.81
CA MET A 655 -10.58 -7.55 9.11
C MET A 655 -12.11 -7.63 8.96
N PHE A 656 -12.63 -7.07 7.86
CA PHE A 656 -14.06 -6.88 7.61
C PHE A 656 -14.49 -7.43 6.25
N ARG A 657 -15.72 -7.91 6.21
CA ARG A 657 -16.31 -8.54 5.02
C ARG A 657 -17.78 -8.16 4.92
N PHE A 658 -18.21 -7.67 3.77
CA PHE A 658 -19.61 -7.31 3.57
C PHE A 658 -20.55 -8.53 3.71
N ASN A 659 -21.57 -8.36 4.54
CA ASN A 659 -22.62 -9.31 4.81
C ASN A 659 -23.93 -8.82 4.15
N TYR A 660 -24.02 -8.98 2.82
CA TYR A 660 -25.24 -8.68 2.07
C TYR A 660 -26.32 -9.69 2.43
N SER A 661 -27.32 -9.31 3.23
CA SER A 661 -28.43 -10.21 3.54
C SER A 661 -29.21 -10.61 2.27
N GLN A 662 -29.89 -11.76 2.29
CA GLN A 662 -30.74 -12.16 1.15
C GLN A 662 -31.79 -11.10 0.84
N SER A 663 -32.35 -10.45 1.86
CA SER A 663 -33.36 -9.40 1.72
C SER A 663 -32.78 -8.13 1.08
N PHE A 664 -31.52 -7.78 1.40
CA PHE A 664 -30.78 -6.75 0.67
C PHE A 664 -30.58 -7.15 -0.80
N LEU A 665 -30.17 -8.39 -1.08
CA LEU A 665 -29.95 -8.85 -2.46
C LEU A 665 -31.24 -8.84 -3.29
N ARG A 666 -32.39 -9.20 -2.71
CA ARG A 666 -33.71 -9.05 -3.36
C ARG A 666 -34.02 -7.59 -3.67
N TRP A 667 -33.86 -6.72 -2.68
CA TRP A 667 -34.12 -5.28 -2.82
C TRP A 667 -33.23 -4.65 -3.90
N ALA A 668 -31.93 -4.97 -3.91
CA ALA A 668 -30.97 -4.42 -4.87
C ALA A 668 -31.14 -4.99 -6.30
N LEU A 669 -31.43 -6.29 -6.45
CA LEU A 669 -31.40 -6.97 -7.76
C LEU A 669 -32.75 -7.10 -8.45
N MET A 670 -33.86 -6.97 -7.70
CA MET A 670 -35.23 -7.14 -8.22
C MET A 670 -36.00 -5.81 -8.33
N CYS A 671 -35.33 -4.73 -8.74
CA CYS A 671 -35.97 -3.43 -8.96
C CYS A 671 -36.93 -3.45 -10.17
N PRO A 672 -37.88 -2.51 -10.29
CA PRO A 672 -38.82 -2.47 -11.41
C PRO A 672 -38.13 -2.57 -12.78
N GLY A 673 -38.61 -3.46 -13.64
CA GLY A 673 -38.00 -3.78 -14.93
C GLY A 673 -36.82 -4.77 -14.90
N TRP A 674 -36.44 -5.33 -13.74
CA TRP A 674 -35.40 -6.37 -13.66
C TRP A 674 -35.72 -7.59 -14.54
N THR A 675 -34.65 -8.30 -14.93
CA THR A 675 -34.76 -9.54 -15.69
C THR A 675 -33.71 -10.54 -15.22
N LYS A 676 -34.11 -11.80 -15.02
CA LYS A 676 -33.19 -12.87 -14.65
C LYS A 676 -32.05 -13.05 -15.64
N GLU A 677 -32.25 -12.71 -16.92
CA GLU A 677 -31.19 -12.79 -17.93
C GLU A 677 -29.97 -11.92 -17.59
N TRP A 678 -30.14 -10.88 -16.78
CA TRP A 678 -29.04 -10.02 -16.30
C TRP A 678 -28.43 -10.49 -14.97
N HIS A 679 -28.84 -11.63 -14.42
CA HIS A 679 -28.20 -12.29 -13.28
C HIS A 679 -27.34 -13.45 -13.79
N VAL A 680 -26.11 -13.12 -14.20
CA VAL A 680 -25.23 -14.05 -14.92
C VAL A 680 -24.27 -14.73 -13.95
N GLY A 681 -24.40 -16.04 -13.81
CA GLY A 681 -23.50 -16.88 -13.02
C GLY A 681 -22.63 -17.79 -13.89
N ILE A 682 -21.58 -18.33 -13.28
CA ILE A 682 -20.80 -19.45 -13.80
C ILE A 682 -20.76 -20.55 -12.74
N ARG A 683 -21.20 -21.76 -13.10
CA ARG A 683 -21.06 -22.98 -12.29
C ARG A 683 -19.88 -23.82 -12.78
N ALA A 684 -19.27 -24.58 -11.89
CA ALA A 684 -18.28 -25.59 -12.24
C ALA A 684 -19.00 -26.91 -12.57
N SER A 685 -18.96 -27.36 -13.82
CA SER A 685 -19.82 -28.46 -14.34
C SER A 685 -19.74 -29.74 -13.52
N ALA A 686 -18.56 -30.08 -12.98
CA ALA A 686 -18.33 -31.29 -12.20
C ALA A 686 -18.89 -31.26 -10.77
N SER A 687 -19.10 -30.08 -10.17
CA SER A 687 -19.58 -29.94 -8.79
C SER A 687 -20.86 -29.11 -8.67
N GLN A 688 -21.36 -28.56 -9.78
CA GLN A 688 -22.53 -27.67 -9.89
C GLN A 688 -22.48 -26.41 -9.02
N LYS A 689 -21.36 -26.14 -8.34
CA LYS A 689 -21.20 -24.97 -7.46
C LYS A 689 -20.96 -23.69 -8.25
N LEU A 690 -21.68 -22.62 -7.91
CA LEU A 690 -21.43 -21.27 -8.41
C LEU A 690 -20.04 -20.77 -7.99
N VAL A 691 -19.26 -20.33 -8.97
CA VAL A 691 -17.86 -19.86 -8.78
C VAL A 691 -17.64 -18.42 -9.22
N ALA A 692 -18.58 -17.83 -9.96
CA ALA A 692 -18.57 -16.41 -10.28
C ALA A 692 -19.98 -15.90 -10.59
N PHE A 693 -20.18 -14.59 -10.42
CA PHE A 693 -21.45 -13.90 -10.65
C PHE A 693 -21.20 -12.47 -11.13
N ILE A 694 -22.12 -11.94 -11.92
CA ILE A 694 -22.23 -10.52 -12.26
C ILE A 694 -23.71 -10.20 -12.47
N SER A 695 -24.13 -9.00 -12.04
CA SER A 695 -25.51 -8.56 -12.22
C SER A 695 -25.61 -7.23 -12.96
N ALA A 696 -26.73 -7.02 -13.62
CA ALA A 696 -27.15 -5.70 -14.07
C ALA A 696 -28.65 -5.47 -13.78
N ILE A 697 -29.01 -4.21 -13.54
CA ILE A 697 -30.40 -3.74 -13.37
C ILE A 697 -30.68 -2.57 -14.32
N PRO A 698 -31.92 -2.31 -14.76
CA PRO A 698 -32.23 -1.18 -15.64
C PRO A 698 -32.16 0.13 -14.88
N VAL A 699 -31.68 1.19 -15.52
CA VAL A 699 -31.73 2.56 -14.98
C VAL A 699 -31.91 3.60 -16.08
N ALA A 700 -32.84 4.52 -15.89
CA ALA A 700 -32.92 5.74 -16.69
C ALA A 700 -31.93 6.77 -16.11
N LEU A 701 -30.75 6.92 -16.73
CA LEU A 701 -29.71 7.82 -16.24
C LEU A 701 -29.70 9.12 -17.05
N ARG A 702 -29.98 10.26 -16.41
CA ARG A 702 -29.77 11.58 -17.01
C ARG A 702 -28.29 11.96 -16.88
N VAL A 703 -27.64 12.25 -18.00
CA VAL A 703 -26.31 12.87 -18.09
C VAL A 703 -26.47 14.23 -18.77
N ARG A 704 -26.34 15.28 -17.96
CA ARG A 704 -26.63 16.69 -18.26
C ARG A 704 -28.02 16.87 -18.88
N LYS A 705 -28.08 16.94 -20.21
CA LYS A 705 -29.29 17.15 -21.03
C LYS A 705 -29.83 15.89 -21.72
N LYS A 706 -29.10 14.78 -21.70
CA LYS A 706 -29.47 13.52 -22.37
C LYS A 706 -29.90 12.48 -21.33
N THR A 707 -31.06 11.87 -21.53
CA THR A 707 -31.50 10.70 -20.74
C THR A 707 -31.11 9.43 -21.46
N LEU A 708 -30.39 8.54 -20.77
CA LEU A 708 -29.86 7.29 -21.29
C LEU A 708 -30.66 6.13 -20.68
N HIS A 709 -31.12 5.21 -21.51
CA HIS A 709 -31.57 3.89 -21.04
C HIS A 709 -30.32 3.02 -20.87
N ALA A 710 -29.81 2.99 -19.64
CA ALA A 710 -28.59 2.31 -19.28
C ALA A 710 -28.89 1.09 -18.39
N SER A 711 -27.87 0.25 -18.17
CA SER A 711 -27.89 -0.73 -17.09
C SER A 711 -26.91 -0.36 -15.99
N GLU A 712 -27.32 -0.43 -14.73
CA GLU A 712 -26.41 -0.34 -13.60
C GLU A 712 -25.81 -1.73 -13.36
N VAL A 713 -24.48 -1.84 -13.39
CA VAL A 713 -23.76 -3.12 -13.24
C VAL A 713 -23.11 -3.17 -11.85
N ASN A 714 -23.48 -4.18 -11.06
CA ASN A 714 -23.01 -4.35 -9.68
C ASN A 714 -22.82 -5.85 -9.32
N PHE A 715 -22.35 -6.15 -8.12
CA PHE A 715 -22.15 -7.49 -7.55
C PHE A 715 -21.24 -8.43 -8.36
N MET A 716 -20.27 -7.88 -9.11
CA MET A 716 -19.29 -8.70 -9.84
C MET A 716 -18.36 -9.44 -8.85
N CYS A 717 -18.53 -10.75 -8.75
CA CYS A 717 -17.77 -11.63 -7.84
C CYS A 717 -17.09 -12.77 -8.60
N VAL A 718 -15.84 -13.07 -8.24
CA VAL A 718 -15.11 -14.27 -8.68
C VAL A 718 -14.49 -14.95 -7.47
N HIS A 719 -14.81 -16.23 -7.29
CA HIS A 719 -14.29 -17.07 -6.22
C HIS A 719 -12.76 -16.98 -6.13
N LYS A 720 -12.21 -16.77 -4.92
CA LYS A 720 -10.80 -16.40 -4.69
C LYS A 720 -9.79 -17.27 -5.48
N LYS A 721 -9.97 -18.60 -5.48
CA LYS A 721 -9.12 -19.58 -6.22
C LYS A 721 -9.10 -19.43 -7.75
N LEU A 722 -10.03 -18.66 -8.35
CA LEU A 722 -10.13 -18.39 -9.79
C LEU A 722 -9.79 -16.93 -10.16
N ARG A 723 -9.44 -16.10 -9.18
CA ARG A 723 -8.88 -14.76 -9.44
C ARG A 723 -7.57 -14.91 -10.26
N SER A 724 -7.20 -13.87 -10.99
CA SER A 724 -6.09 -13.86 -11.98
C SER A 724 -6.25 -14.76 -13.23
N LYS A 725 -7.22 -15.68 -13.30
CA LYS A 725 -7.50 -16.51 -14.49
C LYS A 725 -8.31 -15.81 -15.60
N ARG A 726 -8.40 -14.47 -15.57
CA ARG A 726 -9.14 -13.62 -16.54
C ARG A 726 -10.64 -13.93 -16.70
N MET A 727 -11.29 -14.51 -15.67
CA MET A 727 -12.74 -14.76 -15.67
C MET A 727 -13.58 -13.47 -15.74
N ALA A 728 -13.17 -12.38 -15.07
CA ALA A 728 -13.91 -11.11 -15.06
C ALA A 728 -14.12 -10.49 -16.46
N PRO A 729 -13.09 -10.38 -17.34
CA PRO A 729 -13.28 -10.06 -18.76
C PRO A 729 -14.32 -10.90 -19.53
N VAL A 730 -14.52 -12.17 -19.14
CA VAL A 730 -15.50 -13.06 -19.79
C VAL A 730 -16.91 -12.77 -19.27
N LEU A 731 -17.07 -12.59 -17.95
CA LEU A 731 -18.31 -12.13 -17.32
C LEU A 731 -18.80 -10.79 -17.91
N ILE A 732 -17.90 -9.80 -18.00
CA ILE A 732 -18.22 -8.47 -18.53
C ILE A 732 -18.70 -8.58 -19.99
N LYS A 733 -18.02 -9.35 -20.84
CA LYS A 733 -18.45 -9.56 -22.23
C LYS A 733 -19.83 -10.21 -22.34
N GLU A 734 -20.13 -11.20 -21.48
CA GLU A 734 -21.43 -11.89 -21.51
C GLU A 734 -22.56 -10.99 -21.01
N ILE A 735 -22.40 -10.26 -19.89
CA ILE A 735 -23.44 -9.32 -19.45
C ILE A 735 -23.66 -8.20 -20.48
N THR A 736 -22.59 -7.66 -21.10
CA THR A 736 -22.74 -6.69 -22.20
C THR A 736 -23.53 -7.28 -23.38
N ARG A 737 -23.24 -8.52 -23.78
CA ARG A 737 -23.98 -9.22 -24.85
C ARG A 737 -25.48 -9.34 -24.51
N ARG A 738 -25.82 -9.67 -23.26
CA ARG A 738 -27.21 -9.80 -22.81
C ARG A 738 -27.93 -8.44 -22.69
N CYS A 739 -27.25 -7.39 -22.23
CA CYS A 739 -27.78 -6.01 -22.27
C CYS A 739 -28.08 -5.58 -23.72
N TYR A 740 -27.16 -5.86 -24.65
CA TYR A 740 -27.30 -5.54 -26.07
C TYR A 740 -28.47 -6.27 -26.74
N LEU A 741 -28.71 -7.55 -26.41
CA LEU A 741 -29.88 -8.30 -26.90
C LEU A 741 -31.21 -7.70 -26.41
N LEU A 742 -31.23 -7.09 -25.22
CA LEU A 742 -32.38 -6.37 -24.66
C LEU A 742 -32.38 -4.86 -25.01
N LYS A 743 -31.58 -4.44 -25.99
CA LYS A 743 -31.49 -3.08 -26.54
C LYS A 743 -30.98 -2.00 -25.57
N THR A 744 -30.25 -2.40 -24.52
CA THR A 744 -29.58 -1.50 -23.58
C THR A 744 -28.10 -1.36 -23.92
N TRP A 745 -27.69 -0.16 -24.37
CA TRP A 745 -26.38 0.05 -25.00
C TRP A 745 -25.31 0.69 -24.12
N GLN A 746 -25.74 1.38 -23.06
CA GLN A 746 -24.90 2.06 -22.09
C GLN A 746 -24.99 1.34 -20.74
N ALA A 747 -23.96 1.48 -19.91
CA ALA A 747 -24.03 1.04 -18.52
C ALA A 747 -23.37 2.05 -17.58
N ILE A 748 -23.82 2.13 -16.34
CA ILE A 748 -23.12 2.78 -15.24
C ILE A 748 -22.55 1.74 -14.30
N TYR A 749 -21.33 1.94 -13.84
CA TYR A 749 -20.68 1.07 -12.86
C TYR A 749 -19.69 1.87 -12.02
N THR A 750 -19.39 1.38 -10.83
CA THR A 750 -18.38 1.96 -9.94
C THR A 750 -17.26 0.98 -9.64
N GLY A 751 -16.16 1.50 -9.11
CA GLY A 751 -15.08 0.69 -8.57
C GLY A 751 -14.20 1.48 -7.61
N GLY A 752 -13.69 0.80 -6.57
CA GLY A 752 -12.65 1.35 -5.68
C GLY A 752 -11.22 1.28 -6.26
N VAL A 753 -11.06 0.62 -7.42
CA VAL A 753 -9.82 0.67 -8.21
C VAL A 753 -9.99 1.60 -9.41
N VAL A 754 -8.90 2.28 -9.77
CA VAL A 754 -8.88 3.17 -10.94
C VAL A 754 -8.84 2.34 -12.23
N LEU A 755 -9.75 2.66 -13.14
CA LEU A 755 -9.86 2.12 -14.50
C LEU A 755 -9.81 3.28 -15.51
N PRO A 756 -9.43 3.05 -16.77
CA PRO A 756 -9.48 4.09 -17.81
C PRO A 756 -10.91 4.34 -18.27
N LYS A 757 -11.46 5.56 -18.26
CA LYS A 757 -11.11 6.78 -17.49
C LYS A 757 -12.35 7.12 -16.65
N PRO A 758 -12.22 7.50 -15.36
CA PRO A 758 -13.38 7.80 -14.52
C PRO A 758 -14.06 9.10 -14.97
N VAL A 759 -15.40 9.09 -14.93
CA VAL A 759 -16.26 10.26 -15.18
C VAL A 759 -16.28 11.18 -13.96
N SER A 760 -16.28 10.60 -12.76
CA SER A 760 -16.17 11.31 -11.50
C SER A 760 -15.51 10.42 -10.43
N THR A 761 -15.07 11.04 -9.34
CA THR A 761 -14.51 10.35 -8.17
C THR A 761 -15.05 11.00 -6.91
N CYS A 762 -15.73 10.20 -6.09
CA CYS A 762 -16.21 10.61 -4.76
C CYS A 762 -15.37 9.93 -3.68
N ARG A 763 -15.36 10.51 -2.47
CA ARG A 763 -14.64 9.96 -1.31
C ARG A 763 -15.61 9.47 -0.25
N TYR A 764 -15.30 8.34 0.40
CA TYR A 764 -16.08 7.85 1.54
C TYR A 764 -15.82 8.66 2.80
N PHE A 765 -16.87 8.82 3.60
CA PHE A 765 -16.88 9.52 4.88
C PHE A 765 -17.68 8.70 5.90
N HIS A 766 -17.19 8.64 7.14
CA HIS A 766 -17.70 7.77 8.19
C HIS A 766 -18.01 8.56 9.46
N ARG A 767 -19.20 8.36 10.02
CA ARG A 767 -19.67 8.98 11.26
C ARG A 767 -19.95 7.88 12.29
N SER A 768 -19.08 7.77 13.30
CA SER A 768 -19.20 6.78 14.37
C SER A 768 -20.46 7.02 15.22
N LEU A 769 -21.41 6.09 15.25
CA LEU A 769 -22.59 6.15 16.13
C LEU A 769 -22.29 5.46 17.47
N ASP A 770 -21.69 4.28 17.42
CA ASP A 770 -21.05 3.60 18.56
C ASP A 770 -19.53 3.60 18.37
N TRP A 771 -18.87 4.66 18.85
CA TRP A 771 -17.42 4.77 18.70
C TRP A 771 -16.65 3.68 19.49
N GLN A 772 -17.18 3.20 20.61
CA GLN A 772 -16.48 2.22 21.45
C GLN A 772 -16.41 0.88 20.73
N LYS A 773 -17.55 0.36 20.26
CA LYS A 773 -17.59 -0.85 19.45
C LYS A 773 -16.70 -0.77 18.20
N LEU A 774 -16.71 0.37 17.50
CA LEU A 774 -15.85 0.58 16.31
C LEU A 774 -14.35 0.63 16.64
N ASN A 775 -13.96 1.13 17.82
CA ASN A 775 -12.57 1.09 18.28
C ASN A 775 -12.15 -0.34 18.65
N ASP A 776 -13.02 -1.08 19.34
CA ASP A 776 -12.72 -2.40 19.89
C ASP A 776 -12.60 -3.48 18.81
N VAL A 777 -13.23 -3.27 17.64
CA VAL A 777 -13.07 -4.09 16.42
C VAL A 777 -11.99 -3.58 15.45
N GLY A 778 -11.30 -2.48 15.77
CA GLY A 778 -10.25 -1.89 14.92
C GLY A 778 -10.73 -1.01 13.76
N PHE A 779 -12.03 -0.79 13.58
CA PHE A 779 -12.59 0.05 12.50
C PHE A 779 -12.28 1.54 12.67
N SER A 780 -12.16 2.03 13.91
CA SER A 780 -11.89 3.44 14.22
C SER A 780 -10.75 3.60 15.22
N PRO A 781 -9.52 3.92 14.79
CA PRO A 781 -8.39 4.04 15.69
C PRO A 781 -8.52 5.25 16.63
N LEU A 782 -8.10 5.10 17.88
CA LEU A 782 -8.03 6.19 18.86
C LEU A 782 -7.05 7.29 18.40
N PRO A 783 -7.50 8.55 18.21
CA PRO A 783 -6.61 9.63 17.79
C PRO A 783 -5.52 9.94 18.85
N ALA A 784 -4.32 10.28 18.37
CA ALA A 784 -3.21 10.66 19.24
C ALA A 784 -3.60 11.80 20.20
N ASN A 785 -3.16 11.69 21.46
CA ASN A 785 -3.51 12.59 22.57
C ASN A 785 -5.01 12.63 22.93
N SER A 786 -5.79 11.58 22.59
CA SER A 786 -7.19 11.44 22.99
C SER A 786 -7.43 10.28 23.94
N LYS A 787 -8.60 10.23 24.57
CA LYS A 787 -9.06 9.15 25.46
C LYS A 787 -10.38 8.56 24.91
N PRO A 788 -10.67 7.26 25.09
CA PRO A 788 -11.93 6.63 24.65
C PRO A 788 -13.18 7.40 25.09
N SER A 789 -13.26 7.77 26.38
CA SER A 789 -14.36 8.54 26.94
C SER A 789 -14.57 9.93 26.31
N TYR A 790 -13.50 10.55 25.77
CA TYR A 790 -13.63 11.80 25.00
C TYR A 790 -14.24 11.55 23.62
N GLN A 791 -13.89 10.46 22.93
CA GLN A 791 -14.46 10.15 21.61
C GLN A 791 -15.94 9.76 21.71
N VAL A 792 -16.33 8.96 22.72
CA VAL A 792 -17.74 8.67 23.02
C VAL A 792 -18.53 9.98 23.25
N ARG A 793 -18.01 10.90 24.07
CA ARG A 793 -18.64 12.22 24.29
C ARG A 793 -18.66 13.11 23.05
N LYS A 794 -17.60 13.09 22.22
CA LYS A 794 -17.50 13.86 20.97
C LYS A 794 -18.60 13.47 19.98
N TYR A 795 -18.89 12.17 19.89
CA TYR A 795 -19.80 11.59 18.91
C TYR A 795 -21.23 11.36 19.42
N ALA A 796 -21.47 11.56 20.72
CA ALA A 796 -22.79 11.52 21.34
C ALA A 796 -23.85 12.33 20.55
N LEU A 797 -25.05 11.78 20.50
CA LEU A 797 -26.23 12.31 19.83
C LEU A 797 -27.42 12.29 20.80
N PRO A 798 -28.37 13.24 20.69
CA PRO A 798 -29.64 13.21 21.42
C PRO A 798 -30.45 11.93 21.15
N ASP A 799 -31.46 11.69 21.99
CA ASP A 799 -32.35 10.53 21.86
C ASP A 799 -33.66 10.84 21.11
N HIS A 800 -33.91 12.11 20.81
CA HIS A 800 -35.10 12.59 20.09
C HIS A 800 -34.70 13.52 18.93
N THR A 801 -35.41 13.39 17.81
CA THR A 801 -35.25 14.22 16.61
C THR A 801 -35.78 15.64 16.82
N SER A 802 -35.16 16.63 16.17
CA SER A 802 -35.48 18.05 16.34
C SER A 802 -36.43 18.62 15.27
N THR A 803 -36.49 18.00 14.08
CA THR A 803 -37.36 18.46 13.00
C THR A 803 -38.83 18.16 13.31
N LYS A 804 -39.65 19.21 13.30
CA LYS A 804 -41.11 19.11 13.49
C LYS A 804 -41.73 18.31 12.32
N ASN A 805 -42.74 17.50 12.64
CA ASN A 805 -43.49 16.67 11.69
C ASN A 805 -42.65 15.67 10.87
N LEU A 806 -41.46 15.32 11.34
CA LEU A 806 -40.66 14.24 10.76
C LEU A 806 -41.34 12.89 11.06
N ARG A 807 -41.72 12.16 10.01
CA ARG A 807 -42.35 10.83 10.11
C ARG A 807 -41.80 9.85 9.07
N PRO A 808 -41.97 8.53 9.23
CA PRO A 808 -41.66 7.57 8.17
C PRO A 808 -42.43 7.87 6.89
N ILE A 809 -41.85 7.52 5.74
CA ILE A 809 -42.54 7.56 4.44
C ILE A 809 -43.66 6.50 4.39
N GLU A 810 -44.80 6.87 3.82
CA GLU A 810 -45.95 6.00 3.60
C GLU A 810 -46.33 5.95 2.11
N ALA A 811 -47.12 4.96 1.69
CA ALA A 811 -47.49 4.76 0.27
C ALA A 811 -48.23 5.97 -0.34
N ARG A 812 -48.93 6.77 0.47
CA ARG A 812 -49.58 8.03 0.05
C ARG A 812 -48.60 9.16 -0.30
N ASP A 813 -47.36 9.09 0.18
CA ASP A 813 -46.38 10.16 0.00
C ASP A 813 -45.55 9.98 -1.29
N VAL A 814 -45.59 8.79 -1.90
CA VAL A 814 -44.77 8.40 -3.06
C VAL A 814 -44.83 9.42 -4.18
N ASP A 815 -46.01 9.92 -4.53
CA ASP A 815 -46.19 10.91 -5.61
C ASP A 815 -45.61 12.29 -5.25
N GLY A 816 -45.70 12.69 -3.97
CA GLY A 816 -45.09 13.92 -3.46
C GLY A 816 -43.57 13.85 -3.38
N VAL A 817 -43.04 12.73 -2.88
CA VAL A 817 -41.60 12.44 -2.81
C VAL A 817 -41.00 12.33 -4.20
N LEU A 818 -41.66 11.66 -5.15
CA LEU A 818 -41.24 11.60 -6.56
C LEU A 818 -41.09 13.00 -7.17
N SER A 819 -42.10 13.86 -7.01
CA SER A 819 -42.06 15.25 -7.53
C SER A 819 -40.97 16.10 -6.88
N LEU A 820 -40.71 15.93 -5.58
CA LEU A 820 -39.64 16.62 -4.87
C LEU A 820 -38.25 16.11 -5.29
N LEU A 821 -38.09 14.79 -5.37
CA LEU A 821 -36.84 14.12 -5.72
C LEU A 821 -36.42 14.43 -7.16
N GLN A 822 -37.33 14.36 -8.14
CA GLN A 822 -37.02 14.68 -9.54
C GLN A 822 -36.49 16.11 -9.68
N ARG A 823 -37.21 17.11 -9.15
CA ARG A 823 -36.78 18.52 -9.17
C ARG A 823 -35.45 18.74 -8.46
N TYR A 824 -35.24 18.09 -7.32
CA TYR A 824 -33.96 18.20 -6.59
C TYR A 824 -32.81 17.55 -7.36
N LEU A 825 -33.05 16.42 -8.02
CA LEU A 825 -32.04 15.73 -8.81
C LEU A 825 -31.68 16.45 -10.12
N GLU A 826 -32.57 17.29 -10.68
CA GLU A 826 -32.28 18.14 -11.85
C GLU A 826 -31.06 19.05 -11.66
N LYS A 827 -30.73 19.43 -10.41
CA LYS A 827 -29.56 20.24 -10.07
C LYS A 827 -28.22 19.59 -10.43
N PHE A 828 -28.16 18.25 -10.46
CA PHE A 828 -26.91 17.51 -10.64
C PHE A 828 -26.63 17.21 -12.11
N ASP A 829 -25.36 17.05 -12.47
CA ASP A 829 -24.95 16.70 -13.83
C ASP A 829 -25.29 15.26 -14.20
N MET A 830 -25.21 14.32 -13.26
CA MET A 830 -25.52 12.89 -13.51
C MET A 830 -26.41 12.33 -12.40
N ALA A 831 -27.66 11.99 -12.73
CA ALA A 831 -28.64 11.52 -11.76
C ALA A 831 -29.64 10.54 -12.39
N PRO A 832 -30.23 9.59 -11.63
CA PRO A 832 -31.31 8.74 -12.11
C PRO A 832 -32.61 9.54 -12.33
N VAL A 833 -33.42 9.09 -13.27
CA VAL A 833 -34.77 9.60 -13.53
C VAL A 833 -35.75 8.57 -12.98
N PHE A 834 -36.17 8.75 -11.74
CA PHE A 834 -37.08 7.83 -11.07
C PHE A 834 -38.50 7.87 -11.65
N THR A 835 -39.11 6.70 -11.71
CA THR A 835 -40.55 6.47 -11.88
C THR A 835 -41.24 6.23 -10.52
N ARG A 836 -42.57 6.23 -10.52
CA ARG A 836 -43.39 5.96 -9.32
C ARG A 836 -43.11 4.59 -8.70
N GLU A 837 -43.00 3.56 -9.54
CA GLU A 837 -42.73 2.18 -9.11
C GLU A 837 -41.33 2.05 -8.51
N GLU A 838 -40.33 2.74 -9.07
CA GLU A 838 -38.97 2.75 -8.54
C GLU A 838 -38.90 3.49 -7.19
N VAL A 839 -39.60 4.63 -7.00
CA VAL A 839 -39.66 5.30 -5.70
C VAL A 839 -40.30 4.39 -4.64
N GLU A 840 -41.38 3.70 -4.98
CA GLU A 840 -42.05 2.75 -4.09
C GLU A 840 -41.18 1.53 -3.75
N HIS A 841 -40.34 1.06 -4.68
CA HIS A 841 -39.41 -0.04 -4.43
C HIS A 841 -38.16 0.39 -3.64
N TRP A 842 -37.58 1.53 -3.98
CA TRP A 842 -36.31 1.97 -3.43
C TRP A 842 -36.43 2.68 -2.08
N LEU A 843 -37.50 3.44 -1.83
CA LEU A 843 -37.61 4.29 -0.63
C LEU A 843 -38.61 3.78 0.41
N LEU A 844 -39.61 2.99 -0.01
CA LEU A 844 -40.63 2.43 0.89
C LEU A 844 -40.28 0.98 1.26
N ASN A 845 -40.21 0.71 2.56
CA ASN A 845 -39.94 -0.63 3.07
C ASN A 845 -41.22 -1.48 3.00
N LYS A 846 -41.22 -2.54 2.18
CA LYS A 846 -42.38 -3.42 1.92
C LYS A 846 -42.50 -4.63 2.87
N ARG A 847 -41.57 -4.81 3.82
CA ARG A 847 -41.59 -5.91 4.79
C ARG A 847 -41.76 -5.36 6.21
N ASP A 848 -42.73 -5.88 6.96
CA ASP A 848 -43.00 -5.43 8.33
C ASP A 848 -42.00 -5.97 9.37
N ASP A 849 -41.29 -7.05 9.03
CA ASP A 849 -40.28 -7.66 9.92
C ASP A 849 -39.08 -6.74 10.14
N ALA A 850 -38.85 -6.36 11.40
CA ALA A 850 -37.85 -5.37 11.79
C ALA A 850 -36.39 -5.80 11.51
N ASP A 851 -36.12 -7.11 11.58
CA ASP A 851 -34.80 -7.70 11.30
C ASP A 851 -34.51 -7.84 9.80
N ASP A 852 -35.56 -7.76 8.96
CA ASP A 852 -35.51 -7.98 7.52
C ASP A 852 -35.58 -6.67 6.71
N LYS A 853 -35.63 -5.53 7.43
CA LYS A 853 -35.72 -4.18 6.90
C LYS A 853 -34.40 -3.73 6.28
N VAL A 854 -34.46 -3.36 4.99
CA VAL A 854 -33.28 -2.93 4.21
C VAL A 854 -33.12 -1.40 4.14
N VAL A 855 -34.23 -0.66 4.05
CA VAL A 855 -34.22 0.80 3.83
C VAL A 855 -35.11 1.54 4.82
N TRP A 856 -34.69 2.74 5.20
CA TRP A 856 -35.41 3.67 6.05
C TRP A 856 -35.60 4.99 5.30
N GLY A 857 -36.84 5.29 4.90
CA GLY A 857 -37.23 6.58 4.35
C GLY A 857 -38.05 7.41 5.35
N TYR A 858 -37.76 8.70 5.42
CA TYR A 858 -38.45 9.68 6.26
C TYR A 858 -38.85 10.91 5.45
N VAL A 859 -40.01 11.48 5.79
CA VAL A 859 -40.58 12.69 5.17
C VAL A 859 -40.92 13.73 6.24
N VAL A 860 -40.89 14.99 5.84
CA VAL A 860 -41.37 16.13 6.62
C VAL A 860 -42.61 16.69 5.91
N GLU A 861 -43.73 16.74 6.62
CA GLU A 861 -45.02 17.24 6.11
C GLU A 861 -45.34 18.62 6.70
N ASP A 862 -45.59 19.60 5.84
CA ASP A 862 -46.12 20.91 6.26
C ASP A 862 -47.54 20.72 6.86
N PRO A 863 -47.78 21.11 8.12
CA PRO A 863 -49.06 20.85 8.79
C PRO A 863 -50.23 21.63 8.18
N THR A 864 -49.96 22.67 7.40
CA THR A 864 -50.97 23.54 6.79
C THR A 864 -51.28 23.11 5.36
N SER A 865 -50.26 22.92 4.52
CA SER A 865 -50.45 22.56 3.11
C SER A 865 -50.55 21.05 2.85
N LYS A 866 -50.17 20.20 3.83
CA LYS A 866 -49.98 18.74 3.69
C LYS A 866 -49.02 18.33 2.57
N LYS A 867 -48.19 19.26 2.11
CA LYS A 867 -47.16 19.00 1.10
C LYS A 867 -45.91 18.49 1.81
N ILE A 868 -45.24 17.51 1.19
CA ILE A 868 -43.92 17.06 1.62
C ILE A 868 -42.88 18.13 1.28
N THR A 869 -42.19 18.66 2.29
CA THR A 869 -41.18 19.73 2.14
C THR A 869 -39.77 19.19 2.06
N ASP A 870 -39.52 18.07 2.74
CA ASP A 870 -38.21 17.44 2.83
C ASP A 870 -38.39 15.91 2.91
N PHE A 871 -37.42 15.16 2.39
CA PHE A 871 -37.29 13.74 2.67
C PHE A 871 -35.81 13.35 2.74
N PHE A 872 -35.51 12.28 3.47
CA PHE A 872 -34.20 11.61 3.41
C PHE A 872 -34.35 10.10 3.59
N SER A 873 -33.34 9.35 3.12
CA SER A 873 -33.30 7.91 3.25
C SER A 873 -31.89 7.36 3.48
N PHE A 874 -31.81 6.21 4.13
CA PHE A 874 -30.59 5.44 4.30
C PHE A 874 -30.89 3.93 4.29
N TYR A 875 -29.92 3.11 3.88
CA TYR A 875 -30.03 1.65 3.86
C TYR A 875 -29.02 0.98 4.79
N ILE A 876 -29.27 -0.28 5.17
CA ILE A 876 -28.32 -1.09 5.92
C ILE A 876 -27.40 -1.87 4.99
N LEU A 877 -26.10 -1.86 5.32
CA LEU A 877 -25.14 -2.85 4.84
C LEU A 877 -24.28 -3.25 6.03
N SER A 878 -24.43 -4.51 6.47
CA SER A 878 -23.63 -5.04 7.56
C SER A 878 -22.28 -5.56 7.07
N SER A 879 -21.30 -5.57 7.96
CA SER A 879 -19.99 -6.19 7.75
C SER A 879 -19.68 -7.16 8.90
N SER A 880 -19.35 -8.40 8.57
CA SER A 880 -18.89 -9.39 9.55
C SER A 880 -17.44 -9.11 9.96
N VAL A 881 -17.17 -9.26 11.26
CA VAL A 881 -15.84 -9.05 11.85
C VAL A 881 -15.14 -10.39 11.98
N ILE A 882 -13.94 -10.51 11.42
CA ILE A 882 -13.20 -11.78 11.38
C ILE A 882 -12.29 -11.97 12.61
N SER A 883 -11.81 -10.87 13.19
CA SER A 883 -10.73 -10.85 14.20
C SER A 883 -11.19 -10.73 15.66
N SER A 884 -12.46 -10.43 15.94
CA SER A 884 -12.96 -10.15 17.30
C SER A 884 -13.80 -11.30 17.88
N SER A 885 -13.55 -11.65 19.14
CA SER A 885 -14.38 -12.58 19.92
C SER A 885 -15.62 -11.92 20.54
N VAL A 886 -15.63 -10.60 20.67
CA VAL A 886 -16.68 -9.83 21.39
C VAL A 886 -17.80 -9.38 20.44
N HIS A 887 -17.43 -8.86 19.26
CA HIS A 887 -18.39 -8.34 18.28
C HIS A 887 -18.26 -9.08 16.96
N LYS A 888 -19.35 -9.73 16.53
CA LYS A 888 -19.39 -10.55 15.30
C LYS A 888 -19.74 -9.74 14.04
N GLU A 889 -20.40 -8.60 14.20
CA GLU A 889 -20.94 -7.80 13.09
C GLU A 889 -20.95 -6.30 13.42
N ILE A 890 -20.62 -5.49 12.41
CA ILE A 890 -20.80 -4.04 12.37
C ILE A 890 -21.99 -3.74 11.45
N ARG A 891 -23.00 -3.05 11.95
CA ARG A 891 -24.17 -2.59 11.17
C ARG A 891 -23.91 -1.16 10.71
N ALA A 892 -23.59 -0.98 9.44
CA ALA A 892 -23.39 0.33 8.84
C ALA A 892 -24.66 0.82 8.13
N ALA A 893 -25.04 2.05 8.42
CA ALA A 893 -26.05 2.78 7.65
C ALA A 893 -25.35 3.51 6.50
N TYR A 894 -25.92 3.51 5.30
CA TYR A 894 -25.42 4.26 4.15
C TYR A 894 -26.45 5.30 3.73
N LEU A 895 -26.03 6.58 3.67
CA LEU A 895 -26.88 7.66 3.17
C LEU A 895 -27.24 7.41 1.71
N PHE A 896 -28.53 7.43 1.42
CA PHE A 896 -29.08 7.15 0.10
C PHE A 896 -29.57 8.45 -0.54
N TYR A 897 -30.83 8.52 -0.98
CA TYR A 897 -31.39 9.75 -1.56
C TYR A 897 -32.05 10.64 -0.50
N TYR A 898 -32.02 11.96 -0.74
CA TYR A 898 -32.74 12.98 0.01
C TYR A 898 -33.07 14.14 -0.93
N ALA A 899 -34.05 14.96 -0.54
CA ALA A 899 -34.38 16.21 -1.21
C ALA A 899 -35.06 17.18 -0.24
N THR A 900 -34.96 18.48 -0.53
CA THR A 900 -35.59 19.55 0.25
C THR A 900 -36.02 20.70 -0.66
N GLU A 901 -37.21 21.27 -0.42
CA GLU A 901 -37.69 22.47 -1.11
C GLU A 901 -36.77 23.68 -0.85
N HIS A 902 -36.04 23.71 0.28
CA HIS A 902 -35.05 24.76 0.57
C HIS A 902 -33.88 24.78 -0.42
N GLY A 903 -33.64 23.68 -1.14
CA GLY A 903 -32.64 23.61 -2.19
C GLY A 903 -33.17 23.93 -3.59
N LEU A 904 -34.43 24.34 -3.71
CA LEU A 904 -35.15 24.59 -4.96
C LEU A 904 -35.74 26.01 -5.05
N ASP A 905 -36.09 26.66 -3.94
CA ASP A 905 -36.52 28.05 -3.95
C ASP A 905 -35.35 29.00 -4.27
N PRO A 906 -35.43 29.85 -5.32
CA PRO A 906 -34.40 30.83 -5.64
C PRO A 906 -34.14 31.88 -4.54
N GLN A 907 -35.03 32.00 -3.55
CA GLN A 907 -34.86 32.89 -2.41
C GLN A 907 -33.83 32.38 -1.38
N TYR A 908 -33.61 31.07 -1.30
CA TYR A 908 -32.68 30.49 -0.32
C TYR A 908 -31.25 30.43 -0.88
N THR A 909 -30.30 30.83 -0.04
CA THR A 909 -28.88 30.76 -0.36
C THR A 909 -28.32 29.36 -0.12
N ARG A 910 -27.16 29.05 -0.70
CA ARG A 910 -26.41 27.81 -0.43
C ARG A 910 -26.08 27.64 1.07
N SER A 911 -25.98 28.75 1.82
CA SER A 911 -25.85 28.75 3.29
C SER A 911 -27.12 28.28 3.99
N ASP A 912 -28.31 28.68 3.52
CA ASP A 912 -29.59 28.26 4.11
C ASP A 912 -29.82 26.77 3.83
N LEU A 913 -29.48 26.31 2.63
CA LEU A 913 -29.45 24.87 2.29
C LEU A 913 -28.48 24.10 3.19
N LYS A 914 -27.28 24.65 3.48
CA LYS A 914 -26.32 24.04 4.42
C LYS A 914 -26.91 23.91 5.83
N VAL A 915 -27.67 24.89 6.31
CA VAL A 915 -28.39 24.79 7.61
C VAL A 915 -29.45 23.70 7.55
N ARG A 916 -30.33 23.71 6.54
CA ARG A 916 -31.44 22.75 6.44
C ARG A 916 -30.96 21.30 6.30
N LEU A 917 -29.95 21.04 5.46
CA LEU A 917 -29.39 19.69 5.33
C LEU A 917 -28.69 19.23 6.61
N ASN A 918 -28.05 20.13 7.35
CA ASN A 918 -27.50 19.81 8.67
C ASN A 918 -28.58 19.33 9.65
N GLU A 919 -29.75 19.99 9.71
CA GLU A 919 -30.87 19.56 10.55
C GLU A 919 -31.37 18.16 10.17
N LEU A 920 -31.66 17.94 8.88
CA LEU A 920 -32.20 16.68 8.36
C LEU A 920 -31.24 15.50 8.59
N ILE A 921 -29.95 15.70 8.31
CA ILE A 921 -28.93 14.66 8.50
C ILE A 921 -28.64 14.44 9.99
N HIS A 922 -28.73 15.47 10.85
CA HIS A 922 -28.63 15.27 12.30
C HIS A 922 -29.71 14.33 12.82
N ASP A 923 -30.96 14.52 12.37
CA ASP A 923 -32.07 13.63 12.70
C ASP A 923 -31.91 12.23 12.09
N ALA A 924 -31.36 12.11 10.88
CA ALA A 924 -31.01 10.82 10.29
C ALA A 924 -29.99 10.04 11.15
N LEU A 925 -28.99 10.72 11.71
CA LEU A 925 -28.01 10.12 12.63
C LEU A 925 -28.65 9.66 13.95
N ILE A 926 -29.59 10.45 14.51
CA ILE A 926 -30.36 10.07 15.71
C ILE A 926 -31.21 8.83 15.44
N LEU A 927 -31.89 8.79 14.30
CA LEU A 927 -32.71 7.65 13.88
C LEU A 927 -31.85 6.40 13.65
N ALA A 928 -30.70 6.52 13.00
CA ALA A 928 -29.77 5.40 12.84
C ALA A 928 -29.24 4.89 14.21
N LYS A 929 -28.87 5.78 15.14
CA LYS A 929 -28.51 5.37 16.51
C LYS A 929 -29.67 4.62 17.19
N LYS A 930 -30.92 5.09 17.05
CA LYS A 930 -32.12 4.44 17.59
C LYS A 930 -32.34 3.03 17.03
N PHE A 931 -32.03 2.79 15.76
CA PHE A 931 -32.08 1.46 15.14
C PHE A 931 -30.82 0.60 15.37
N LYS A 932 -29.93 0.98 16.30
CA LYS A 932 -28.69 0.25 16.67
C LYS A 932 -27.72 0.07 15.49
N PHE A 933 -27.53 1.12 14.69
CA PHE A 933 -26.42 1.20 13.74
C PHE A 933 -25.15 1.67 14.46
N ASP A 934 -24.00 1.13 14.06
CA ASP A 934 -22.70 1.41 14.71
C ASP A 934 -21.96 2.56 14.01
N VAL A 935 -22.11 2.67 12.69
CA VAL A 935 -21.50 3.71 11.85
C VAL A 935 -22.50 4.19 10.79
N PHE A 936 -22.43 5.47 10.43
CA PHE A 936 -23.19 6.06 9.34
C PHE A 936 -22.22 6.54 8.25
N ASN A 937 -22.39 6.04 7.04
CA ASN A 937 -21.51 6.24 5.90
C ASN A 937 -22.16 7.19 4.90
N ALA A 938 -21.35 8.05 4.31
CA ALA A 938 -21.75 8.94 3.22
C ALA A 938 -20.60 9.07 2.21
N LEU A 939 -20.95 9.44 0.98
CA LEU A 939 -20.00 9.80 -0.07
C LEU A 939 -20.04 11.32 -0.30
N THR A 940 -19.03 11.90 -0.96
CA THR A 940 -19.03 13.33 -1.34
C THR A 940 -19.97 13.69 -2.50
N LEU A 941 -20.91 12.81 -2.85
CA LEU A 941 -21.96 13.01 -3.86
C LEU A 941 -23.11 13.92 -3.36
N LEU A 942 -24.04 14.28 -4.24
CA LEU A 942 -25.14 15.23 -3.97
C LEU A 942 -24.61 16.54 -3.34
N ASP A 943 -25.39 17.18 -2.48
CA ASP A 943 -24.98 18.34 -1.68
C ASP A 943 -24.28 17.93 -0.36
N ASN A 944 -23.76 16.69 -0.25
CA ASN A 944 -23.22 16.16 1.02
C ASN A 944 -22.06 16.99 1.57
N THR A 945 -21.28 17.63 0.70
CA THR A 945 -20.16 18.50 1.09
C THR A 945 -20.57 19.62 2.05
N LEU A 946 -21.86 20.00 2.09
CA LEU A 946 -22.36 21.06 2.97
C LEU A 946 -22.43 20.65 4.45
N PHE A 947 -22.62 19.37 4.79
CA PHE A 947 -22.85 18.94 6.19
C PHE A 947 -21.82 17.95 6.75
N LEU A 948 -20.94 17.37 5.92
CA LEU A 948 -20.02 16.31 6.34
C LEU A 948 -19.09 16.74 7.50
N GLU A 949 -18.43 17.90 7.42
CA GLU A 949 -17.55 18.38 8.51
C GLU A 949 -18.35 18.76 9.76
N ASP A 950 -19.44 19.53 9.59
CA ASP A 950 -20.31 20.01 10.67
C ASP A 950 -20.91 18.85 11.50
N GLN A 951 -21.41 17.81 10.83
CA GLN A 951 -21.95 16.61 11.47
C GLN A 951 -20.85 15.65 11.97
N LYS A 952 -19.57 16.03 11.87
CA LYS A 952 -18.39 15.28 12.36
C LYS A 952 -18.12 13.96 11.63
N PHE A 953 -18.41 13.88 10.33
CA PHE A 953 -17.96 12.75 9.51
C PHE A 953 -16.43 12.81 9.34
N GLY A 954 -15.75 11.71 9.65
CA GLY A 954 -14.33 11.53 9.36
C GLY A 954 -14.13 11.11 7.90
N ALA A 955 -13.14 11.70 7.23
CA ALA A 955 -12.79 11.31 5.87
C ALA A 955 -12.16 9.92 5.84
N GLY A 956 -12.79 8.97 5.15
CA GLY A 956 -12.25 7.63 4.90
C GLY A 956 -11.06 7.66 3.95
N ASP A 957 -10.36 6.55 3.85
CA ASP A 957 -9.28 6.32 2.88
C ASP A 957 -9.80 5.82 1.52
N GLY A 958 -10.95 5.12 1.51
CA GLY A 958 -11.64 4.68 0.31
C GLY A 958 -12.14 5.82 -0.60
N GLN A 959 -11.95 5.64 -1.90
CA GLN A 959 -12.57 6.42 -2.97
C GLN A 959 -13.49 5.53 -3.81
N LEU A 960 -14.53 6.11 -4.39
CA LEU A 960 -15.44 5.46 -5.34
C LEU A 960 -15.38 6.20 -6.68
N HIS A 961 -14.91 5.51 -7.70
CA HIS A 961 -14.81 6.05 -9.05
C HIS A 961 -16.04 5.63 -9.86
N TYR A 962 -16.66 6.58 -10.56
CA TYR A 962 -17.82 6.39 -11.41
C TYR A 962 -17.41 6.28 -12.88
N TYR A 963 -17.99 5.31 -13.60
CA TYR A 963 -17.69 5.04 -15.00
C TYR A 963 -18.98 4.88 -15.81
N LEU A 964 -18.92 5.29 -17.08
CA LEU A 964 -19.94 5.02 -18.07
C LEU A 964 -19.38 4.14 -19.19
N TYR A 965 -20.04 3.01 -19.44
CA TYR A 965 -19.73 2.12 -20.56
C TYR A 965 -20.46 2.59 -21.82
N ASN A 966 -19.74 2.63 -22.95
CA ASN A 966 -20.27 3.04 -24.25
C ASN A 966 -20.91 4.44 -24.28
N TYR A 967 -20.45 5.34 -23.42
CA TYR A 967 -20.84 6.75 -23.42
C TYR A 967 -19.63 7.63 -23.09
N ASN A 968 -19.38 8.64 -23.92
CA ASN A 968 -18.34 9.64 -23.72
C ASN A 968 -18.98 10.90 -23.12
N THR A 969 -18.39 11.41 -22.04
CA THR A 969 -18.91 12.53 -21.26
C THR A 969 -17.76 13.39 -20.74
N ASN A 970 -18.01 14.69 -20.58
CA ASN A 970 -17.06 15.56 -19.91
C ASN A 970 -16.99 15.21 -18.41
N PRO A 971 -15.85 15.43 -17.72
CA PRO A 971 -15.71 15.16 -16.30
C PRO A 971 -16.79 15.83 -15.46
N ILE A 972 -17.20 15.16 -14.38
CA ILE A 972 -18.23 15.63 -13.45
C ILE A 972 -17.60 15.82 -12.07
N ALA A 973 -17.84 16.97 -11.42
CA ALA A 973 -17.34 17.25 -10.09
C ALA A 973 -17.85 16.21 -9.08
N GLY A 974 -16.95 15.68 -8.23
CA GLY A 974 -17.26 14.60 -7.28
C GLY A 974 -17.35 15.05 -5.82
N GLY A 975 -17.40 16.36 -5.53
CA GLY A 975 -17.42 16.93 -4.18
C GLY A 975 -16.06 17.00 -3.48
N VAL A 976 -14.95 16.75 -4.20
CA VAL A 976 -13.58 16.92 -3.69
C VAL A 976 -12.73 17.78 -4.61
N ASP A 977 -11.84 18.57 -4.02
CA ASP A 977 -10.87 19.41 -4.73
C ASP A 977 -9.66 18.60 -5.25
N ALA A 978 -8.77 19.27 -5.98
CA ALA A 978 -7.54 18.67 -6.51
C ALA A 978 -6.53 18.17 -5.44
N LYS A 979 -6.82 18.36 -4.14
CA LYS A 979 -6.05 17.85 -3.00
C LYS A 979 -6.80 16.76 -2.22
N ASN A 980 -7.93 16.27 -2.75
CA ASN A 980 -8.81 15.29 -2.10
C ASN A 980 -9.40 15.81 -0.76
N VAL A 981 -9.58 17.13 -0.64
CA VAL A 981 -10.29 17.83 0.44
C VAL A 981 -11.71 18.14 -0.04
N LEU A 982 -12.68 18.31 0.88
CA LEU A 982 -14.06 18.66 0.51
C LEU A 982 -14.13 19.99 -0.25
N ASP A 983 -14.83 20.00 -1.38
CA ASP A 983 -15.13 21.24 -2.12
C ASP A 983 -16.52 21.76 -1.76
N GLU A 984 -16.60 22.51 -0.67
CA GLU A 984 -17.85 23.18 -0.25
C GLU A 984 -18.37 24.18 -1.30
N LYS A 985 -17.53 24.69 -2.21
CA LYS A 985 -17.89 25.74 -3.18
C LYS A 985 -18.38 25.18 -4.51
N GLY A 986 -17.66 24.22 -5.09
CA GLY A 986 -18.09 23.49 -6.28
C GLY A 986 -19.21 22.51 -5.98
N GLY A 987 -19.14 21.78 -4.86
CA GLY A 987 -20.04 20.67 -4.55
C GLY A 987 -19.82 19.47 -5.49
N SER A 988 -20.83 18.62 -5.61
CA SER A 988 -20.81 17.48 -6.54
C SER A 988 -21.84 17.66 -7.65
N GLY A 989 -21.48 17.24 -8.85
CA GLY A 989 -22.40 17.02 -9.97
C GLY A 989 -22.91 15.57 -10.03
N VAL A 990 -22.43 14.68 -9.15
CA VAL A 990 -22.91 13.29 -9.05
C VAL A 990 -24.13 13.24 -8.14
N GLY A 991 -25.30 13.00 -8.72
CA GLY A 991 -26.58 12.80 -8.04
C GLY A 991 -27.08 11.35 -8.08
N VAL A 992 -26.22 10.38 -8.44
CA VAL A 992 -26.52 8.94 -8.41
C VAL A 992 -25.78 8.25 -7.25
N VAL A 993 -26.53 7.50 -6.45
CA VAL A 993 -26.04 6.69 -5.33
C VAL A 993 -26.12 5.21 -5.73
N MET A 994 -24.97 4.53 -5.68
CA MET A 994 -24.81 3.12 -6.02
C MET A 994 -24.77 2.28 -4.73
N LEU A 995 -25.21 1.02 -4.81
CA LEU A 995 -25.38 0.11 -3.66
C LEU A 995 -24.13 -0.67 -3.25
#